data_AF-A0A8T3QBE1-F1
#
_entry.id   AF-A0A8T3QBE1-F1
#
_cell.length_a   1.000
_cell.length_b   1.000
_cell.length_c   1.000
_cell.angle_alpha   90.00
_cell.angle_beta   90.00
_cell.angle_gamma   90.00
#
_symmetry.space_group_name_H-M   'P 1'
#
loop_
_entity.id
_entity.type
_entity.pdbx_description
1 polymer ?
#
loop_
_entity_poly.entity_id
_entity_poly.type
_entity_poly.pdbx_seq_one_letter_code
_entity_poly.pdbx_strand_id
1 'polypeptide(L)'
;MIPPLPARPSGATLSVTKAARLLGVHPNTVRTWSDAGRLRYYRINPRGDRRYRLDDLQAFLAAAASGPADRAKPASESGRPFVPAASALAFGPDAPGPADTNGISAQPAGVEADERHRRDLALLDLVARLGLTDGPLDEDLGGIVDAIRRSGDHRLVAVWECREERLVPVAQAPSGTTVRLLELPSGSGVLGRAIESAAPPTAAPPTDTSAPTPTAQASVSVRAKRAERVTAVALPGDLSELAAAIPGADGAWGVLLIVTDGLDPFDASDLDLAATLADAIGAIVRVAHRHEEVVHRLHRAEALHRVAGDIGSRLDLDRILSGLVDHAMVLFDGDRAAVFLRRPDGTAVAEVSRGLSAEYVASVSGFPARSLPSEAIAVRRPLFSVRYRDDERGLDVRAAVIQEGFDTLCTAPLMDGSEVLGLLNVYHDTPRPWSADELETLAALAAQASVAIRTAQDFQQMETFTAQLQSIQQLGARLNHLSAVREIGLAIATELRQLIDYHNARVYRLIGPDLVPVAMQGQVGEYVDETPDQLRVALGEGITGWVAQHRIAQNLPNASADPRANTIPGTEEDLDESMLLAPMLFEDQVLGVLVLSKLGLHRFSDDDLRLLVIYASFAAQAMANADTNERLREQSAALERQLRSQRELIQITESILTTLDRRAVLESITDRLGGLIASDNISIEVVDPTTGQLTPLTARGIDAEQFMQPWEPGETGVATWVLEHNEPISIEDERNDVRVNVFRAEGAVDGSLLVVPLRDRSGAIGVLTMERLGRDNTFAPEEFDLVKLFAGQVSVALQNAEVFRAVERQARTDALTGLLNHGTFEAELERSVHDGAPFGLIMLDLDDFRVVNNTMGHQAGDEVLRRIGDVLVNAGRESDLLFRYGGDEFVFLLPNTEQLGALQVAERARAAVKAMAGPVSASIGISTFPADGSTAAEVLLSADRACFVAKRSGRDRVATAAEGLSLATEFSLQAPTPVDSEVVVGRD
;
A
#
# COMPACT_ATOMS: atom_id res chain seq x y z
N MET A 1 -21.20 12.98 7.40
CA MET A 1 -21.72 12.39 6.15
C MET A 1 -20.58 12.32 5.14
N ILE A 2 -20.16 11.11 4.77
CA ILE A 2 -19.13 10.89 3.73
C ILE A 2 -19.88 10.90 2.37
N PRO A 3 -19.41 11.65 1.35
CA PRO A 3 -20.07 11.66 0.05
C PRO A 3 -20.06 10.26 -0.56
N PRO A 4 -21.11 9.87 -1.32
CA PRO A 4 -21.19 8.55 -1.92
C PRO A 4 -19.98 8.30 -2.84
N LEU A 5 -19.37 7.11 -2.68
CA LEU A 5 -18.27 6.68 -3.53
C LEU A 5 -18.74 6.64 -4.99
N PRO A 6 -17.99 7.21 -5.95
CA PRO A 6 -18.35 7.14 -7.35
C PRO A 6 -18.42 5.69 -7.82
N ALA A 7 -19.41 5.37 -8.66
CA ALA A 7 -19.61 4.01 -9.18
C ALA A 7 -18.33 3.49 -9.86
N ARG A 8 -17.97 2.23 -9.58
CA ARG A 8 -16.80 1.58 -10.20
C ARG A 8 -16.95 1.56 -11.73
N PRO A 9 -15.98 2.07 -12.50
CA PRO A 9 -16.01 1.95 -13.95
C PRO A 9 -15.83 0.47 -14.36
N SER A 10 -16.47 0.07 -15.46
CA SER A 10 -16.50 -1.31 -15.99
C SER A 10 -15.19 -1.80 -16.63
N GLY A 11 -14.12 -1.00 -16.58
CA GLY A 11 -12.81 -1.32 -17.18
C GLY A 11 -11.78 -1.82 -16.16
N ALA A 12 -10.69 -2.43 -16.66
CA ALA A 12 -9.56 -2.85 -15.83
C ALA A 12 -8.91 -1.65 -15.14
N THR A 13 -8.81 -1.69 -13.80
CA THR A 13 -8.19 -0.61 -13.00
C THR A 13 -6.92 -1.09 -12.29
N LEU A 14 -5.88 -0.26 -12.33
CA LEU A 14 -4.55 -0.52 -11.77
C LEU A 14 -4.38 0.21 -10.43
N SER A 15 -3.62 -0.39 -9.51
CA SER A 15 -3.16 0.29 -8.29
C SER A 15 -2.10 1.35 -8.61
N VAL A 16 -1.86 2.30 -7.70
CA VAL A 16 -0.78 3.29 -7.82
C VAL A 16 0.56 2.63 -8.16
N THR A 17 0.90 1.51 -7.52
CA THR A 17 2.16 0.80 -7.75
C THR A 17 2.25 0.20 -9.16
N LYS A 18 1.16 -0.36 -9.67
CA LYS A 18 1.11 -0.89 -11.04
C LYS A 18 1.13 0.24 -12.08
N ALA A 19 0.44 1.35 -11.81
CA ALA A 19 0.48 2.55 -12.65
C ALA A 19 1.89 3.16 -12.70
N ALA A 20 2.57 3.25 -11.55
CA ALA A 20 3.94 3.74 -11.44
C ALA A 20 4.93 2.90 -12.26
N ARG A 21 4.81 1.56 -12.18
CA ARG A 21 5.60 0.64 -13.00
C ARG A 21 5.34 0.81 -14.51
N LEU A 22 4.08 1.03 -14.90
CA LEU A 22 3.71 1.24 -16.30
C LEU A 22 4.20 2.59 -16.84
N LEU A 23 4.25 3.62 -15.99
CA LEU A 23 4.74 4.96 -16.33
C LEU A 23 6.26 5.13 -16.17
N GLY A 24 6.97 4.13 -15.65
CA GLY A 24 8.42 4.20 -15.40
C GLY A 24 8.83 5.19 -14.31
N VAL A 25 7.97 5.49 -13.34
CA VAL A 25 8.22 6.49 -12.28
C VAL A 25 7.93 5.95 -10.88
N HIS A 26 8.35 6.68 -9.85
CA HIS A 26 8.06 6.32 -8.46
C HIS A 26 6.56 6.50 -8.12
N PRO A 27 5.95 5.67 -7.25
CA PRO A 27 4.55 5.82 -6.84
C PRO A 27 4.16 7.20 -6.29
N ASN A 28 5.08 7.89 -5.60
CA ASN A 28 4.85 9.26 -5.11
C ASN A 28 4.73 10.27 -6.26
N THR A 29 5.43 10.06 -7.37
CA THR A 29 5.31 10.89 -8.58
C THR A 29 3.91 10.76 -9.18
N VAL A 30 3.39 9.53 -9.27
CA VAL A 30 2.01 9.28 -9.72
C VAL A 30 0.99 9.94 -8.80
N ARG A 31 1.21 9.88 -7.47
CA ARG A 31 0.35 10.56 -6.49
C ARG A 31 0.37 12.07 -6.69
N THR A 32 1.56 12.65 -6.84
CA THR A 32 1.76 14.09 -7.07
C THR A 32 1.07 14.56 -8.35
N TRP A 33 1.19 13.81 -9.46
CA TRP A 33 0.49 14.12 -10.69
C TRP A 33 -1.03 13.99 -10.58
N SER A 34 -1.50 13.04 -9.78
CA SER A 34 -2.93 12.88 -9.50
C SER A 34 -3.48 14.04 -8.68
N ASP A 35 -2.72 14.51 -7.68
CA ASP A 35 -3.08 15.64 -6.82
C ASP A 35 -3.01 16.98 -7.57
N ALA A 36 -2.07 17.09 -8.52
CA ALA A 36 -2.02 18.21 -9.48
C ALA A 36 -3.06 18.11 -10.61
N GLY A 37 -3.96 17.12 -10.59
CA GLY A 37 -5.02 16.94 -11.58
C GLY A 37 -4.57 16.48 -12.97
N ARG A 38 -3.29 16.08 -13.13
CA ARG A 38 -2.70 15.63 -14.40
C ARG A 38 -3.05 14.18 -14.75
N LEU A 39 -3.39 13.36 -13.75
CA LEU A 39 -3.78 11.96 -13.90
C LEU A 39 -5.12 11.70 -13.21
N ARG A 40 -6.10 11.18 -13.96
CA ARG A 40 -7.42 10.83 -13.41
C ARG A 40 -7.33 9.55 -12.59
N TYR A 41 -7.99 9.54 -11.44
CA TYR A 41 -8.03 8.40 -10.53
C TYR A 41 -9.40 8.23 -9.88
N TYR A 42 -9.65 7.02 -9.38
CA TYR A 42 -10.86 6.64 -8.66
C TYR A 42 -10.49 6.25 -7.23
N ARG A 43 -11.23 6.76 -6.24
CA ARG A 43 -11.10 6.30 -4.86
C ARG A 43 -11.97 5.08 -4.65
N ILE A 44 -11.39 4.00 -4.13
CA ILE A 44 -12.11 2.74 -3.90
C ILE A 44 -12.42 2.45 -2.44
N ASN A 45 -11.92 3.27 -1.50
CA ASN A 45 -12.22 3.16 -0.08
C ASN A 45 -12.08 4.52 0.64
N PRO A 46 -12.58 4.62 1.89
CA PRO A 46 -12.47 5.83 2.70
C PRO A 46 -11.02 6.23 3.05
N ARG A 47 -10.10 5.26 3.03
CA ARG A 47 -8.65 5.48 3.26
C ARG A 47 -7.95 6.21 2.10
N GLY A 48 -8.64 6.44 0.97
CA GLY A 48 -8.11 7.23 -0.13
C GLY A 48 -7.29 6.45 -1.16
N ASP A 49 -7.44 5.12 -1.22
CA ASP A 49 -6.72 4.30 -2.20
C ASP A 49 -7.15 4.65 -3.62
N ARG A 50 -6.16 5.01 -4.43
CA ARG A 50 -6.33 5.48 -5.81
C ARG A 50 -6.18 4.33 -6.81
N ARG A 51 -7.13 4.23 -7.72
CA ARG A 51 -7.11 3.32 -8.88
C ARG A 51 -7.11 4.10 -10.18
N TYR A 52 -6.40 3.61 -11.19
CA TYR A 52 -6.24 4.27 -12.48
C TYR A 52 -6.74 3.36 -13.59
N ARG A 53 -7.48 3.88 -14.57
CA ARG A 53 -7.80 3.09 -15.77
C ARG A 53 -6.55 2.95 -16.62
N LEU A 54 -6.40 1.77 -17.22
CA LEU A 54 -5.28 1.52 -18.14
C LEU A 54 -5.30 2.48 -19.34
N ASP A 55 -6.48 2.73 -19.90
CA ASP A 55 -6.67 3.64 -21.04
C ASP A 55 -6.20 5.07 -20.73
N ASP A 56 -6.48 5.57 -19.51
CA ASP A 56 -6.08 6.92 -19.08
C ASP A 56 -4.54 7.03 -18.94
N LEU A 57 -3.89 5.97 -18.44
CA LEU A 57 -2.43 5.91 -18.31
C LEU A 57 -1.74 5.80 -19.68
N GLN A 58 -2.32 5.03 -20.60
CA GLN A 58 -1.81 4.89 -21.96
C GLN A 58 -2.00 6.19 -22.76
N ALA A 59 -3.14 6.87 -22.60
CA ALA A 59 -3.36 8.20 -23.18
C ALA A 59 -2.39 9.25 -22.61
N PHE A 60 -2.08 9.18 -21.31
CA PHE A 60 -1.08 10.03 -20.67
C PHE A 60 0.34 9.78 -21.22
N LEU A 61 0.73 8.52 -21.44
CA LEU A 61 1.99 8.17 -22.09
C LEU A 61 2.05 8.61 -23.55
N ALA A 62 0.95 8.43 -24.30
CA ALA A 62 0.85 8.87 -25.69
C ALA A 62 0.97 10.39 -25.82
N ALA A 63 0.35 11.14 -24.90
CA ALA A 63 0.45 12.60 -24.83
C ALA A 63 1.84 13.08 -24.39
N ALA A 64 2.57 12.31 -23.58
CA ALA A 64 3.96 12.60 -23.20
C ALA A 64 4.97 12.27 -24.32
N ALA A 65 4.68 11.26 -25.15
CA ALA A 65 5.49 10.86 -26.30
C ALA A 65 5.32 11.79 -27.51
N SER A 66 4.21 12.54 -27.57
CA SER A 66 4.00 13.59 -28.56
C SER A 66 4.41 14.94 -27.97
N GLY A 67 5.68 15.30 -28.14
CA GLY A 67 6.20 16.65 -27.84
C GLY A 67 5.39 17.76 -28.55
N PRO A 68 5.47 19.02 -28.09
CA PRO A 68 4.35 19.95 -28.14
C PRO A 68 4.07 20.48 -29.56
N ALA A 69 2.94 20.06 -30.14
CA ALA A 69 2.26 20.78 -31.20
C ALA A 69 0.98 21.39 -30.64
N ASP A 70 1.09 22.68 -30.37
CA ASP A 70 0.06 23.71 -30.31
C ASP A 70 -1.42 23.29 -30.39
N ARG A 71 -2.18 23.48 -29.29
CA ARG A 71 -3.51 24.11 -29.33
C ARG A 71 -4.06 24.48 -27.94
N ALA A 72 -4.23 25.78 -27.76
CA ALA A 72 -5.38 26.48 -27.18
C ALA A 72 -5.80 26.19 -25.73
N LYS A 73 -5.40 27.11 -24.82
CA LYS A 73 -6.14 27.41 -23.60
C LYS A 73 -7.24 28.45 -23.89
N PRO A 74 -8.42 28.37 -23.23
CA PRO A 74 -9.47 29.35 -23.35
C PRO A 74 -9.10 30.65 -22.62
N ALA A 75 -9.71 31.74 -23.09
CA ALA A 75 -9.53 33.09 -22.59
C ALA A 75 -9.91 33.23 -21.10
N SER A 76 -9.05 33.93 -20.35
CA SER A 76 -9.46 34.71 -19.18
C SER A 76 -8.59 35.95 -19.08
N GLU A 77 -9.28 37.08 -19.02
CA GLU A 77 -8.79 38.45 -19.02
C GLU A 77 -7.84 38.77 -17.85
N SER A 78 -6.74 39.47 -18.14
CA SER A 78 -6.19 40.62 -17.39
C SER A 78 -4.73 40.81 -17.83
N GLY A 79 -4.55 41.62 -18.88
CA GLY A 79 -3.24 41.93 -19.43
C GLY A 79 -2.49 42.95 -18.56
N ARG A 80 -1.22 42.64 -18.27
CA ARG A 80 -0.06 43.54 -18.38
C ARG A 80 1.23 42.74 -18.10
N PRO A 81 2.08 42.47 -19.10
CA PRO A 81 3.46 42.09 -18.87
C PRO A 81 4.35 43.35 -18.90
N PHE A 82 5.26 43.42 -17.94
CA PHE A 82 6.39 44.35 -17.93
C PHE A 82 7.56 43.64 -18.64
N VAL A 83 8.05 44.19 -19.75
CA VAL A 83 9.34 43.84 -20.37
C VAL A 83 10.10 45.17 -20.55
N PRO A 84 11.42 45.24 -20.24
CA PRO A 84 12.14 46.49 -20.20
C PRO A 84 12.51 46.94 -21.62
N ALA A 85 12.16 48.18 -21.94
CA ALA A 85 12.53 48.83 -23.19
C ALA A 85 13.75 49.74 -22.98
N ALA A 86 14.84 49.43 -23.68
CA ALA A 86 15.75 50.44 -24.18
C ALA A 86 15.03 51.19 -25.32
N SER A 87 15.07 52.53 -25.33
CA SER A 87 14.87 53.35 -26.53
C SER A 87 15.33 54.78 -26.28
N ALA A 88 16.27 55.20 -27.13
CA ALA A 88 16.48 56.57 -27.53
C ALA A 88 15.19 57.18 -28.11
N LEU A 89 15.01 58.48 -27.94
CA LEU A 89 14.04 59.27 -28.71
C LEU A 89 14.73 60.51 -29.27
N ALA A 90 14.88 60.51 -30.59
CA ALA A 90 15.03 61.70 -31.41
C ALA A 90 13.63 62.13 -31.87
N PHE A 91 13.37 63.45 -31.89
CA PHE A 91 12.32 64.07 -32.70
C PHE A 91 12.83 65.42 -33.24
N GLY A 92 12.75 65.55 -34.56
CA GLY A 92 12.44 66.77 -35.32
C GLY A 92 11.59 66.33 -36.53
N PRO A 93 11.20 67.18 -37.52
CA PRO A 93 11.10 68.65 -37.60
C PRO A 93 9.73 69.13 -38.20
N ASP A 94 9.59 70.45 -38.43
CA ASP A 94 8.89 71.15 -39.56
C ASP A 94 7.93 72.35 -39.24
N ALA A 95 8.51 73.57 -39.38
CA ALA A 95 8.21 74.70 -40.31
C ALA A 95 6.80 75.37 -40.36
N PRO A 96 6.72 76.73 -40.58
CA PRO A 96 7.01 77.37 -41.88
C PRO A 96 7.70 78.77 -41.85
N GLY A 97 8.27 79.21 -42.99
CA GLY A 97 8.65 80.62 -43.31
C GLY A 97 7.72 81.22 -44.39
N PRO A 98 8.10 82.26 -45.19
CA PRO A 98 8.96 83.45 -44.99
C PRO A 98 8.23 84.79 -45.32
N ALA A 99 8.83 85.97 -45.02
CA ALA A 99 9.00 87.14 -45.93
C ALA A 99 9.27 88.50 -45.23
N ASP A 100 10.31 89.15 -45.75
CA ASP A 100 10.48 90.60 -46.02
C ASP A 100 11.37 91.53 -45.17
N THR A 101 12.62 91.60 -45.66
CA THR A 101 13.38 92.80 -46.08
C THR A 101 14.07 93.75 -45.09
N ASN A 102 15.33 94.00 -45.44
CA ASN A 102 16.12 95.23 -45.29
C ASN A 102 16.81 95.51 -43.94
N GLY A 103 18.10 95.16 -43.89
CA GLY A 103 19.16 96.15 -44.07
C GLY A 103 19.42 97.15 -42.93
N ILE A 104 20.70 97.18 -42.54
CA ILE A 104 21.48 98.30 -41.97
C ILE A 104 21.66 98.32 -40.44
N SER A 105 22.89 97.94 -40.06
CA SER A 105 23.80 98.58 -39.07
C SER A 105 23.32 98.86 -37.65
N ALA A 106 23.84 98.07 -36.69
CA ALA A 106 24.46 98.57 -35.45
C ALA A 106 25.17 97.41 -34.70
N GLN A 107 26.47 97.53 -34.44
CA GLN A 107 27.17 96.70 -33.44
C GLN A 107 26.88 97.24 -32.02
N PRO A 108 26.64 96.37 -31.03
CA PRO A 108 26.99 96.65 -29.64
C PRO A 108 27.70 95.46 -28.95
N ALA A 109 28.23 95.71 -27.76
CA ALA A 109 29.06 94.87 -26.88
C ALA A 109 28.49 93.48 -26.42
N GLY A 110 27.60 92.84 -27.19
CA GLY A 110 26.99 91.54 -26.86
C GLY A 110 27.73 90.31 -27.41
N VAL A 111 28.68 90.47 -28.35
CA VAL A 111 29.35 89.35 -29.03
C VAL A 111 30.46 88.71 -28.17
N GLU A 112 31.23 89.52 -27.42
CA GLU A 112 32.32 89.02 -26.56
C GLU A 112 31.79 88.23 -25.34
N ALA A 113 30.66 88.66 -24.76
CA ALA A 113 30.02 87.93 -23.66
C ALA A 113 29.45 86.57 -24.10
N ASP A 114 28.94 86.49 -25.34
CA ASP A 114 28.39 85.25 -25.92
C ASP A 114 29.49 84.26 -26.35
N GLU A 115 30.65 84.76 -26.82
CA GLU A 115 31.83 83.92 -27.08
C GLU A 115 32.47 83.37 -25.81
N ARG A 116 32.61 84.18 -24.75
CA ARG A 116 33.12 83.72 -23.45
C ARG A 116 32.23 82.65 -22.84
N HIS A 117 30.91 82.87 -22.82
CA HIS A 117 29.96 81.89 -22.30
C HIS A 117 30.01 80.55 -23.05
N ARG A 118 30.18 80.60 -24.39
CA ARG A 118 30.32 79.39 -25.22
C ARG A 118 31.62 78.62 -24.92
N ARG A 119 32.71 79.33 -24.62
CA ARG A 119 33.99 78.73 -24.22
C ARG A 119 33.90 78.05 -22.85
N ASP A 120 33.26 78.69 -21.87
CA ASP A 120 33.09 78.15 -20.52
C ASP A 120 32.24 76.86 -20.53
N LEU A 121 31.17 76.85 -21.32
CA LEU A 121 30.35 75.65 -21.52
C LEU A 121 31.14 74.51 -22.20
N ALA A 122 31.99 74.83 -23.18
CA ALA A 122 32.84 73.84 -23.84
C ALA A 122 33.89 73.26 -22.88
N LEU A 123 34.44 74.07 -21.98
CA LEU A 123 35.36 73.61 -20.94
C LEU A 123 34.65 72.67 -19.94
N LEU A 124 33.46 73.03 -19.47
CA LEU A 124 32.67 72.20 -18.56
C LEU A 124 32.27 70.86 -19.20
N ASP A 125 31.90 70.85 -20.49
CA ASP A 125 31.62 69.62 -21.24
C ASP A 125 32.87 68.73 -21.36
N LEU A 126 34.04 69.33 -21.60
CA LEU A 126 35.30 68.59 -21.67
C LEU A 126 35.67 67.97 -20.31
N VAL A 127 35.55 68.72 -19.23
CA VAL A 127 35.80 68.22 -17.86
C VAL A 127 34.82 67.10 -17.50
N ALA A 128 33.54 67.23 -17.87
CA ALA A 128 32.55 66.18 -17.66
C ALA A 128 32.87 64.89 -18.43
N ARG A 129 33.40 64.98 -19.67
CA ARG A 129 33.82 63.81 -20.47
C ARG A 129 35.06 63.12 -19.92
N LEU A 130 36.03 63.89 -19.43
CA LEU A 130 37.23 63.36 -18.77
C LEU A 130 36.91 62.68 -17.44
N GLY A 131 35.76 62.96 -16.84
CA GLY A 131 35.26 62.26 -15.64
C GLY A 131 34.54 60.94 -15.90
N LEU A 132 34.37 60.55 -17.17
CA LEU A 132 33.65 59.35 -17.60
C LEU A 132 34.59 58.23 -18.10
N THR A 133 35.89 58.43 -17.99
CA THR A 133 36.92 57.45 -18.37
C THR A 133 37.21 56.48 -17.21
N ASP A 134 37.45 55.20 -17.52
CA ASP A 134 37.88 54.18 -16.54
C ASP A 134 39.39 54.31 -16.20
N GLY A 135 39.97 55.51 -16.33
CA GLY A 135 41.40 55.77 -16.15
C GLY A 135 41.78 56.05 -14.68
N PRO A 136 43.08 56.01 -14.35
CA PRO A 136 43.54 56.41 -13.01
C PRO A 136 43.27 57.91 -12.78
N LEU A 137 42.78 58.23 -11.57
CA LEU A 137 42.35 59.58 -11.19
C LEU A 137 43.41 60.67 -11.47
N ASP A 138 44.68 60.36 -11.31
CA ASP A 138 45.79 61.29 -11.57
C ASP A 138 45.89 61.71 -13.05
N GLU A 139 45.55 60.82 -14.00
CA GLU A 139 45.54 61.13 -15.43
C GLU A 139 44.35 62.02 -15.80
N ASP A 140 43.17 61.73 -15.25
CA ASP A 140 41.96 62.53 -15.48
C ASP A 140 42.11 63.95 -14.91
N LEU A 141 42.67 64.07 -13.69
CA LEU A 141 42.98 65.36 -13.07
C LEU A 141 44.05 66.14 -13.87
N GLY A 142 45.07 65.45 -14.39
CA GLY A 142 46.06 66.04 -15.30
C GLY A 142 45.42 66.63 -16.56
N GLY A 143 44.54 65.86 -17.22
CA GLY A 143 43.81 66.30 -18.41
C GLY A 143 42.87 67.49 -18.15
N ILE A 144 42.22 67.51 -16.98
CA ILE A 144 41.34 68.61 -16.55
C ILE A 144 42.15 69.89 -16.34
N VAL A 145 43.27 69.81 -15.62
CA VAL A 145 44.14 70.94 -15.34
C VAL A 145 44.73 71.54 -16.63
N ASP A 146 45.11 70.69 -17.60
CA ASP A 146 45.55 71.11 -18.94
C ASP A 146 44.44 71.76 -19.79
N ALA A 147 43.21 71.29 -19.66
CA ALA A 147 42.05 71.86 -20.33
C ALA A 147 41.73 73.27 -19.81
N ILE A 148 41.70 73.44 -18.48
CA ILE A 148 41.45 74.73 -17.83
C ILE A 148 42.54 75.74 -18.25
N ARG A 149 43.82 75.35 -18.20
CA ARG A 149 44.94 76.23 -18.60
C ARG A 149 44.79 76.76 -20.03
N ARG A 150 44.44 75.89 -20.98
CA ARG A 150 44.30 76.25 -22.41
C ARG A 150 43.09 77.15 -22.71
N SER A 151 42.11 77.21 -21.82
CA SER A 151 40.89 77.99 -22.03
C SER A 151 41.09 79.50 -21.81
N GLY A 152 41.97 79.91 -20.89
CA GLY A 152 42.10 81.30 -20.44
C GLY A 152 43.52 81.87 -20.44
N ASP A 153 44.46 81.24 -21.15
CA ASP A 153 45.89 81.60 -21.18
C ASP A 153 46.50 81.78 -19.76
N HIS A 154 46.11 80.89 -18.85
CA HIS A 154 46.55 80.94 -17.45
C HIS A 154 48.01 80.52 -17.31
N ARG A 155 48.71 81.19 -16.40
CA ARG A 155 50.14 80.96 -16.11
C ARG A 155 50.37 79.65 -15.38
N LEU A 156 49.47 79.26 -14.48
CA LEU A 156 49.50 77.98 -13.78
C LEU A 156 48.08 77.57 -13.42
N VAL A 157 47.74 76.31 -13.66
CA VAL A 157 46.59 75.65 -13.05
C VAL A 157 47.10 74.43 -12.29
N ALA A 158 46.61 74.21 -11.08
CA ALA A 158 47.02 73.05 -10.30
C ALA A 158 45.94 72.60 -9.31
N VAL A 159 45.96 71.32 -8.97
CA VAL A 159 45.07 70.71 -7.98
C VAL A 159 45.92 70.08 -6.87
N TRP A 160 45.56 70.37 -5.63
CA TRP A 160 46.12 69.72 -4.44
C TRP A 160 45.07 68.87 -3.75
N GLU A 161 45.50 67.74 -3.22
CA GLU A 161 44.73 66.90 -2.32
C GLU A 161 45.05 67.26 -0.86
N CYS A 162 44.02 67.31 -0.02
CA CYS A 162 44.15 67.47 1.42
C CYS A 162 44.46 66.11 2.05
N ARG A 163 45.69 65.91 2.52
CA ARG A 163 46.11 64.73 3.28
C ARG A 163 46.46 65.17 4.70
N GLU A 164 45.57 64.89 5.64
CA GLU A 164 45.69 65.33 7.04
C GLU A 164 45.90 66.86 7.14
N GLU A 165 47.04 67.33 7.66
CA GLU A 165 47.39 68.76 7.79
C GLU A 165 48.24 69.30 6.61
N ARG A 166 48.34 68.56 5.50
CA ARG A 166 49.17 68.92 4.34
C ARG A 166 48.37 68.93 3.04
N LEU A 167 48.80 69.80 2.12
CA LEU A 167 48.34 69.89 0.75
C LEU A 167 49.40 69.28 -0.15
N VAL A 168 49.03 68.19 -0.83
CA VAL A 168 49.91 67.45 -1.74
C VAL A 168 49.48 67.73 -3.17
N PRO A 169 50.36 68.25 -4.05
CA PRO A 169 50.00 68.52 -5.45
C PRO A 169 49.76 67.21 -6.19
N VAL A 170 48.58 67.04 -6.78
CA VAL A 170 48.17 65.84 -7.53
C VAL A 170 48.13 66.06 -9.04
N ALA A 171 47.92 67.30 -9.50
CA ALA A 171 48.00 67.66 -10.92
C ALA A 171 48.43 69.12 -11.12
N GLN A 172 49.17 69.41 -12.19
CA GLN A 172 49.62 70.77 -12.52
C GLN A 172 49.83 70.99 -14.04
N ALA A 173 49.57 72.21 -14.52
CA ALA A 173 49.86 72.65 -15.88
C ALA A 173 50.41 74.10 -15.89
N PRO A 174 51.73 74.30 -16.00
CA PRO A 174 52.36 75.62 -16.10
C PRO A 174 52.45 76.15 -17.55
N SER A 175 52.47 77.48 -17.72
CA SER A 175 52.83 78.17 -18.97
C SER A 175 54.32 78.55 -18.94
N GLY A 176 55.19 77.75 -19.56
CA GLY A 176 56.63 78.02 -19.66
C GLY A 176 57.50 77.18 -18.71
N THR A 177 58.50 77.80 -18.04
CA THR A 177 59.52 77.09 -17.27
C THR A 177 58.91 76.19 -16.18
N THR A 178 59.43 74.97 -16.04
CA THR A 178 58.90 73.93 -15.13
C THR A 178 58.82 74.43 -13.69
N VAL A 179 57.63 74.83 -13.24
CA VAL A 179 57.35 75.11 -11.84
C VAL A 179 57.13 73.76 -11.14
N ARG A 180 57.94 73.46 -10.11
CA ARG A 180 57.72 72.29 -9.26
C ARG A 180 56.99 72.75 -8.00
N LEU A 181 55.74 72.36 -7.87
CA LEU A 181 54.96 72.61 -6.67
C LEU A 181 55.48 71.76 -5.51
N LEU A 182 55.57 72.37 -4.33
CA LEU A 182 55.93 71.71 -3.08
C LEU A 182 54.67 71.36 -2.30
N GLU A 183 54.79 70.39 -1.38
CA GLU A 183 53.77 70.18 -0.36
C GLU A 183 53.71 71.37 0.60
N LEU A 184 52.51 71.77 0.96
CA LEU A 184 52.26 72.94 1.79
C LEU A 184 51.46 72.56 3.05
N PRO A 185 51.61 73.26 4.19
CA PRO A 185 50.66 73.17 5.28
C PRO A 185 49.24 73.56 4.84
N SER A 186 48.21 72.91 5.36
CA SER A 186 46.80 73.11 4.96
C SER A 186 46.29 74.54 5.07
N GLY A 187 46.83 75.36 5.98
CA GLY A 187 46.49 76.79 6.15
C GLY A 187 47.28 77.77 5.26
N SER A 188 48.01 77.30 4.25
CA SER A 188 48.94 78.15 3.49
C SER A 188 48.25 79.04 2.46
N GLY A 189 48.41 80.36 2.60
CA GLY A 189 48.14 81.35 1.54
C GLY A 189 46.69 81.41 1.07
N VAL A 190 46.48 81.51 -0.24
CA VAL A 190 45.13 81.54 -0.85
C VAL A 190 44.45 80.16 -0.81
N LEU A 191 45.24 79.08 -0.85
CA LEU A 191 44.76 77.69 -0.82
C LEU A 191 44.10 77.34 0.52
N GLY A 192 44.77 77.67 1.63
CA GLY A 192 44.24 77.42 2.98
C GLY A 192 42.99 78.23 3.28
N ARG A 193 42.93 79.49 2.84
CA ARG A 193 41.73 80.33 2.97
C ARG A 193 40.53 79.75 2.20
N ALA A 194 40.76 79.22 1.00
CA ALA A 194 39.69 78.56 0.24
C ALA A 194 39.17 77.32 0.97
N ILE A 195 40.05 76.51 1.58
CA ILE A 195 39.66 75.33 2.37
C ILE A 195 38.91 75.71 3.64
N GLU A 196 39.40 76.70 4.40
CA GLU A 196 38.75 77.23 5.61
C GLU A 196 37.37 77.81 5.30
N SER A 197 37.24 78.55 4.19
CA SER A 197 35.98 79.10 3.73
C SER A 197 34.96 78.04 3.29
N ALA A 198 35.43 76.84 2.97
CA ALA A 198 34.61 75.69 2.60
C ALA A 198 34.29 74.75 3.78
N ALA A 199 34.82 75.02 4.98
CA ALA A 199 34.53 74.23 6.17
C ALA A 199 33.05 74.38 6.57
N PRO A 200 32.38 73.29 6.99
CA PRO A 200 31.00 73.39 7.48
C PRO A 200 30.95 74.29 8.71
N PRO A 201 29.91 75.14 8.88
CA PRO A 201 29.79 76.00 10.05
C PRO A 201 29.80 75.13 11.32
N THR A 202 30.68 75.46 12.26
CA THR A 202 30.74 74.79 13.57
C THR A 202 29.37 74.90 14.24
N ALA A 203 28.75 73.76 14.52
CA ALA A 203 27.42 73.69 15.10
C ALA A 203 27.40 74.36 16.48
N ALA A 204 26.67 75.48 16.61
CA ALA A 204 26.21 75.96 17.91
C ALA A 204 25.23 74.93 18.52
N PRO A 205 25.18 74.77 19.85
CA PRO A 205 24.33 73.77 20.48
C PRO A 205 22.84 74.06 20.23
N PRO A 206 21.98 73.02 20.16
CA PRO A 206 20.62 73.16 19.67
C PRO A 206 19.78 73.98 20.65
N THR A 207 19.11 75.01 20.14
CA THR A 207 17.95 75.63 20.77
C THR A 207 16.75 75.56 19.83
N ASP A 208 15.59 75.70 20.44
CA ASP A 208 14.34 75.00 20.18
C ASP A 208 13.53 75.46 18.94
N THR A 209 12.75 74.50 18.43
CA THR A 209 11.47 74.59 17.70
C THR A 209 11.24 75.44 16.43
N SER A 210 10.58 74.75 15.48
CA SER A 210 9.53 75.21 14.53
C SER A 210 9.94 75.64 13.10
N ALA A 211 9.26 75.00 12.14
CA ALA A 211 9.43 75.01 10.68
C ALA A 211 9.01 76.35 10.01
N PRO A 212 9.18 76.63 8.67
CA PRO A 212 8.75 75.77 7.55
C PRO A 212 9.64 75.75 6.27
N THR A 213 9.19 74.92 5.32
CA THR A 213 9.67 74.49 3.99
C THR A 213 10.27 75.57 3.06
N PRO A 214 11.36 75.30 2.30
CA PRO A 214 11.94 76.28 1.37
C PRO A 214 11.35 76.19 -0.05
N THR A 215 10.67 77.26 -0.48
CA THR A 215 10.41 77.57 -1.89
C THR A 215 11.26 78.78 -2.34
N ALA A 216 11.86 78.69 -3.52
CA ALA A 216 12.54 79.75 -4.28
C ALA A 216 13.80 80.44 -3.71
N GLN A 217 14.18 80.26 -2.44
CA GLN A 217 15.46 80.77 -1.90
C GLN A 217 16.67 79.85 -2.14
N ALA A 218 16.45 78.59 -2.52
CA ALA A 218 17.51 77.59 -2.67
C ALA A 218 18.54 77.98 -3.75
N SER A 219 18.11 78.48 -4.91
CA SER A 219 19.02 78.84 -6.02
C SER A 219 19.90 80.06 -5.71
N VAL A 220 19.40 81.05 -4.96
CA VAL A 220 20.19 82.20 -4.49
C VAL A 220 21.15 81.78 -3.38
N SER A 221 20.72 80.91 -2.46
CA SER A 221 21.55 80.39 -1.38
C SER A 221 22.68 79.46 -1.85
N VAL A 222 22.46 78.69 -2.92
CA VAL A 222 23.46 77.82 -3.54
C VAL A 222 24.52 78.63 -4.28
N ARG A 223 24.12 79.71 -4.97
CA ARG A 223 25.06 80.59 -5.69
C ARG A 223 25.91 81.42 -4.71
N ALA A 224 25.32 81.91 -3.62
CA ALA A 224 26.05 82.60 -2.56
C ALA A 224 27.04 81.67 -1.82
N LYS A 225 26.62 80.46 -1.42
CA LYS A 225 27.50 79.45 -0.80
C LYS A 225 28.59 78.91 -1.74
N ARG A 226 28.37 78.94 -3.06
CA ARG A 226 29.39 78.58 -4.06
C ARG A 226 30.49 79.62 -4.16
N ALA A 227 30.13 80.90 -4.18
CA ALA A 227 31.09 82.00 -4.22
C ALA A 227 31.96 82.09 -2.95
N GLU A 228 31.42 81.69 -1.79
CA GLU A 228 32.14 81.64 -0.52
C GLU A 228 33.30 80.64 -0.48
N ARG A 229 33.33 79.63 -1.37
CA ARG A 229 34.38 78.59 -1.44
C ARG A 229 35.54 78.94 -2.38
N VAL A 230 35.52 80.15 -2.93
CA VAL A 230 36.52 80.65 -3.88
C VAL A 230 37.18 81.89 -3.29
N THR A 231 38.51 81.88 -3.24
CA THR A 231 39.31 83.02 -2.76
C THR A 231 40.20 83.52 -3.89
N ALA A 232 40.14 84.82 -4.20
CA ALA A 232 41.01 85.46 -5.19
C ALA A 232 41.87 86.55 -4.54
N VAL A 233 43.15 86.64 -4.93
CA VAL A 233 44.12 87.58 -4.36
C VAL A 233 45.09 88.07 -5.44
N ALA A 234 45.30 89.38 -5.50
CA ALA A 234 46.36 89.99 -6.30
C ALA A 234 47.74 89.85 -5.62
N LEU A 235 48.74 89.41 -6.37
CA LEU A 235 50.12 89.21 -5.94
C LEU A 235 51.05 90.34 -6.44
N PRO A 236 52.24 90.51 -5.80
CA PRO A 236 53.27 91.42 -6.30
C PRO A 236 53.79 91.01 -7.69
N GLY A 237 53.87 91.96 -8.63
CA GLY A 237 54.42 91.74 -9.98
C GLY A 237 53.39 91.49 -11.08
N ASP A 238 52.22 92.14 -11.01
CA ASP A 238 51.09 91.99 -11.95
C ASP A 238 50.63 90.54 -12.12
N LEU A 239 50.42 89.84 -11.00
CA LEU A 239 49.88 88.47 -10.97
C LEU A 239 48.64 88.41 -10.08
N SER A 240 47.71 87.50 -10.37
CA SER A 240 46.60 87.20 -9.48
C SER A 240 46.36 85.69 -9.39
N GLU A 241 46.00 85.25 -8.19
CA GLU A 241 45.70 83.85 -7.87
C GLU A 241 44.23 83.70 -7.48
N LEU A 242 43.60 82.62 -7.93
CA LEU A 242 42.26 82.20 -7.58
C LEU A 242 42.32 80.75 -7.10
N ALA A 243 41.82 80.48 -5.89
CA ALA A 243 41.72 79.15 -5.32
C ALA A 243 40.27 78.77 -5.04
N ALA A 244 39.84 77.60 -5.51
CA ALA A 244 38.50 77.05 -5.30
C ALA A 244 38.59 75.70 -4.58
N ALA A 245 37.93 75.56 -3.43
CA ALA A 245 37.92 74.31 -2.69
C ALA A 245 37.11 73.22 -3.42
N ILE A 246 37.67 72.02 -3.55
CA ILE A 246 37.05 70.86 -4.20
C ILE A 246 36.31 70.03 -3.15
N PRO A 247 35.00 69.74 -3.32
CA PRO A 247 34.21 69.07 -2.29
C PRO A 247 34.46 67.56 -2.23
N GLY A 248 34.73 67.05 -1.04
CA GLY A 248 34.78 65.63 -0.67
C GLY A 248 33.53 65.17 0.10
N ALA A 249 33.60 63.99 0.73
CA ALA A 249 32.49 63.45 1.54
C ALA A 249 32.36 64.16 2.90
N ASP A 250 33.48 64.43 3.57
CA ASP A 250 33.55 64.97 4.94
C ASP A 250 34.31 66.33 5.01
N GLY A 251 34.21 67.15 3.98
CA GLY A 251 34.91 68.44 3.88
C GLY A 251 35.49 68.68 2.49
N ALA A 252 36.47 69.59 2.37
CA ALA A 252 37.20 69.76 1.12
C ALA A 252 38.14 68.57 0.90
N TRP A 253 37.99 67.84 -0.21
CA TRP A 253 38.94 66.81 -0.61
C TRP A 253 40.26 67.44 -1.09
N GLY A 254 40.17 68.61 -1.72
CA GLY A 254 41.32 69.28 -2.33
C GLY A 254 41.05 70.74 -2.65
N VAL A 255 41.95 71.37 -3.39
CA VAL A 255 41.83 72.76 -3.83
C VAL A 255 42.37 72.92 -5.25
N LEU A 256 41.63 73.64 -6.09
CA LEU A 256 42.00 74.04 -7.44
C LEU A 256 42.59 75.45 -7.40
N LEU A 257 43.81 75.65 -7.90
CA LEU A 257 44.45 76.96 -8.07
C LEU A 257 44.49 77.34 -9.56
N ILE A 258 44.22 78.60 -9.84
CA ILE A 258 44.39 79.24 -11.14
C ILE A 258 45.21 80.52 -10.92
N VAL A 259 46.31 80.68 -11.65
CA VAL A 259 47.18 81.85 -11.61
C VAL A 259 47.22 82.49 -12.99
N THR A 260 47.00 83.80 -13.07
CA THR A 260 47.00 84.55 -14.33
C THR A 260 47.70 85.90 -14.20
N ASP A 261 48.14 86.47 -15.33
CA ASP A 261 48.83 87.76 -15.38
C ASP A 261 47.80 88.91 -15.36
N GLY A 262 48.07 89.96 -14.58
CA GLY A 262 47.24 91.15 -14.41
C GLY A 262 46.87 91.46 -12.95
N LEU A 263 46.67 92.75 -12.67
CA LEU A 263 46.10 93.24 -11.41
C LEU A 263 44.57 93.11 -11.48
N ASP A 264 44.01 92.21 -10.66
CA ASP A 264 42.58 91.89 -10.54
C ASP A 264 41.87 91.41 -11.85
N PRO A 265 42.35 90.34 -12.51
CA PRO A 265 41.81 89.85 -13.79
C PRO A 265 40.51 89.09 -13.66
N PHE A 266 40.15 88.64 -12.46
CA PHE A 266 39.04 87.72 -12.24
C PHE A 266 37.75 88.47 -11.93
N ASP A 267 36.74 88.28 -12.75
CA ASP A 267 35.40 88.81 -12.50
C ASP A 267 34.48 87.79 -11.80
N ALA A 268 33.25 88.21 -11.49
CA ALA A 268 32.28 87.35 -10.83
C ALA A 268 31.94 86.07 -11.63
N SER A 269 32.14 86.07 -12.96
CA SER A 269 31.93 84.89 -13.81
C SER A 269 33.09 83.91 -13.70
N ASP A 270 34.33 84.39 -13.54
CA ASP A 270 35.51 83.53 -13.31
C ASP A 270 35.41 82.79 -11.97
N LEU A 271 34.90 83.47 -10.93
CA LEU A 271 34.65 82.84 -9.63
C LEU A 271 33.55 81.75 -9.72
N ASP A 272 32.46 82.00 -10.44
CA ASP A 272 31.36 81.03 -10.65
C ASP A 272 31.84 79.82 -11.47
N LEU A 273 32.68 80.06 -12.49
CA LEU A 273 33.30 79.01 -13.31
C LEU A 273 34.25 78.15 -12.47
N ALA A 274 35.14 78.75 -11.69
CA ALA A 274 36.09 78.03 -10.84
C ALA A 274 35.38 77.19 -9.76
N ALA A 275 34.33 77.73 -9.13
CA ALA A 275 33.49 76.96 -8.20
C ALA A 275 32.82 75.76 -8.90
N THR A 276 32.34 75.96 -10.12
CA THR A 276 31.68 74.90 -10.91
C THR A 276 32.68 73.82 -11.34
N LEU A 277 33.89 74.21 -11.74
CA LEU A 277 34.98 73.29 -12.06
C LEU A 277 35.40 72.49 -10.82
N ALA A 278 35.52 73.14 -9.65
CA ALA A 278 35.83 72.46 -8.40
C ALA A 278 34.75 71.44 -8.00
N ASP A 279 33.46 71.78 -8.17
CA ASP A 279 32.35 70.85 -7.94
C ASP A 279 32.37 69.66 -8.92
N ALA A 280 32.69 69.89 -10.19
CA ALA A 280 32.83 68.85 -11.20
C ALA A 280 33.98 67.89 -10.87
N ILE A 281 35.15 68.44 -10.52
CA ILE A 281 36.31 67.64 -10.07
C ILE A 281 35.94 66.81 -8.83
N GLY A 282 35.26 67.40 -7.85
CA GLY A 282 34.83 66.67 -6.66
C GLY A 282 33.85 65.53 -6.95
N ALA A 283 33.02 65.65 -8.00
CA ALA A 283 32.15 64.55 -8.43
C ALA A 283 32.94 63.39 -9.05
N ILE A 284 33.97 63.69 -9.84
CA ILE A 284 34.85 62.69 -10.47
C ILE A 284 35.61 61.90 -9.40
N VAL A 285 36.20 62.59 -8.42
CA VAL A 285 36.89 61.97 -7.28
C VAL A 285 35.98 60.99 -6.53
N ARG A 286 34.73 61.37 -6.26
CA ARG A 286 33.77 60.50 -5.55
C ARG A 286 33.41 59.24 -6.35
N VAL A 287 33.29 59.36 -7.68
CA VAL A 287 32.99 58.20 -8.55
C VAL A 287 34.18 57.25 -8.57
N ALA A 288 35.41 57.77 -8.72
CA ALA A 288 36.63 56.97 -8.72
C ALA A 288 36.81 56.18 -7.40
N HIS A 289 36.69 56.84 -6.25
CA HIS A 289 36.79 56.18 -4.93
C HIS A 289 35.74 55.07 -4.75
N ARG A 290 34.50 55.30 -5.19
CA ARG A 290 33.43 54.30 -5.10
C ARG A 290 33.67 53.10 -6.00
N HIS A 291 34.29 53.30 -7.16
CA HIS A 291 34.65 52.20 -8.07
C HIS A 291 35.72 51.30 -7.45
N GLU A 292 36.79 51.88 -6.92
CA GLU A 292 37.85 51.12 -6.23
C GLU A 292 37.31 50.30 -5.05
N GLU A 293 36.43 50.90 -4.24
CA GLU A 293 35.80 50.21 -3.11
C GLU A 293 34.94 49.02 -3.56
N VAL A 294 34.18 49.18 -4.65
CA VAL A 294 33.33 48.11 -5.21
C VAL A 294 34.17 46.99 -5.80
N VAL A 295 35.23 47.30 -6.55
CA VAL A 295 36.14 46.30 -7.12
C VAL A 295 36.82 45.50 -6.02
N HIS A 296 37.28 46.16 -4.95
CA HIS A 296 37.90 45.48 -3.82
C HIS A 296 36.90 44.54 -3.09
N ARG A 297 35.65 44.99 -2.87
CA ARG A 297 34.59 44.16 -2.29
C ARG A 297 34.23 42.97 -3.17
N LEU A 298 34.24 43.13 -4.50
CA LEU A 298 33.91 42.05 -5.45
C LEU A 298 34.98 40.96 -5.45
N HIS A 299 36.26 41.32 -5.57
CA HIS A 299 37.37 40.34 -5.51
C HIS A 299 37.39 39.56 -4.19
N ARG A 300 37.04 40.23 -3.07
CA ARG A 300 36.92 39.62 -1.75
C ARG A 300 35.76 38.61 -1.68
N ALA A 301 34.60 38.99 -2.21
CA ALA A 301 33.45 38.09 -2.29
C ALA A 301 33.75 36.86 -3.14
N GLU A 302 34.46 37.00 -4.26
CA GLU A 302 34.85 35.89 -5.13
C GLU A 302 35.86 34.94 -4.46
N ALA A 303 36.84 35.47 -3.73
CA ALA A 303 37.81 34.65 -2.98
C ALA A 303 37.12 33.84 -1.88
N LEU A 304 36.26 34.48 -1.08
CA LEU A 304 35.48 33.80 -0.04
C LEU A 304 34.48 32.80 -0.65
N HIS A 305 33.86 33.11 -1.78
CA HIS A 305 32.93 32.22 -2.45
C HIS A 305 33.62 30.94 -2.97
N ARG A 306 34.86 31.04 -3.48
CA ARG A 306 35.65 29.86 -3.88
C ARG A 306 35.98 28.95 -2.70
N VAL A 307 36.40 29.53 -1.57
CA VAL A 307 36.71 28.77 -0.34
C VAL A 307 35.43 28.15 0.24
N ALA A 308 34.33 28.91 0.30
CA ALA A 308 33.04 28.41 0.75
C ALA A 308 32.49 27.31 -0.17
N GLY A 309 32.74 27.40 -1.48
CA GLY A 309 32.39 26.36 -2.44
C GLY A 309 33.16 25.06 -2.23
N ASP A 310 34.48 25.13 -1.99
CA ASP A 310 35.28 23.93 -1.70
C ASP A 310 34.85 23.27 -0.38
N ILE A 311 34.60 24.06 0.66
CA ILE A 311 34.15 23.57 1.97
C ILE A 311 32.72 22.99 1.88
N GLY A 312 31.78 23.73 1.26
CA GLY A 312 30.36 23.35 1.18
C GLY A 312 30.05 22.21 0.19
N SER A 313 30.97 21.88 -0.72
CA SER A 313 30.83 20.74 -1.63
C SER A 313 31.07 19.38 -0.97
N ARG A 314 31.62 19.38 0.25
CA ARG A 314 31.98 18.18 1.00
C ARG A 314 30.89 17.86 2.01
N LEU A 315 30.60 16.57 2.18
CA LEU A 315 29.70 16.05 3.22
C LEU A 315 30.45 15.34 4.35
N ASP A 316 31.78 15.25 4.22
CA ASP A 316 32.68 14.63 5.17
C ASP A 316 33.19 15.69 6.15
N LEU A 317 32.76 15.57 7.42
CA LEU A 317 33.06 16.53 8.48
C LEU A 317 34.58 16.70 8.68
N ASP A 318 35.36 15.62 8.66
CA ASP A 318 36.81 15.69 8.90
C ASP A 318 37.52 16.45 7.78
N ARG A 319 37.06 16.28 6.54
CA ARG A 319 37.58 17.01 5.37
C ARG A 319 37.17 18.46 5.34
N ILE A 320 35.98 18.79 5.85
CA ILE A 320 35.49 20.16 6.02
C ILE A 320 36.35 20.89 7.05
N LEU A 321 36.54 20.28 8.22
CA LEU A 321 37.30 20.87 9.32
C LEU A 321 38.78 21.04 8.96
N SER A 322 39.38 20.03 8.31
CA SER A 322 40.75 20.12 7.79
C SER A 322 40.90 21.22 6.73
N GLY A 323 39.99 21.26 5.77
CA GLY A 323 39.99 22.30 4.75
C GLY A 323 39.84 23.69 5.36
N LEU A 324 38.97 23.87 6.36
CA LEU A 324 38.78 25.14 7.04
C LEU A 324 40.06 25.63 7.73
N VAL A 325 40.77 24.76 8.45
CA VAL A 325 42.03 25.09 9.11
C VAL A 325 43.09 25.47 8.07
N ASP A 326 43.25 24.67 7.02
CA ASP A 326 44.27 24.91 5.98
C ASP A 326 44.00 26.24 5.23
N HIS A 327 42.73 26.54 4.91
CA HIS A 327 42.36 27.82 4.29
C HIS A 327 42.54 29.01 5.23
N ALA A 328 42.24 28.86 6.53
CA ALA A 328 42.45 29.92 7.51
C ALA A 328 43.95 30.25 7.67
N MET A 329 44.83 29.25 7.68
CA MET A 329 46.28 29.48 7.70
C MET A 329 46.74 30.25 6.47
N VAL A 330 46.28 29.88 5.27
CA VAL A 330 46.69 30.55 4.02
C VAL A 330 46.12 31.97 3.90
N LEU A 331 44.86 32.19 4.26
CA LEU A 331 44.20 33.50 4.12
C LEU A 331 44.74 34.56 5.08
N PHE A 332 45.17 34.15 6.28
CA PHE A 332 45.59 35.06 7.36
C PHE A 332 47.08 34.95 7.70
N ASP A 333 47.86 34.24 6.87
CA ASP A 333 49.29 33.98 7.08
C ASP A 333 49.56 33.45 8.50
N GLY A 334 48.72 32.51 8.95
CA GLY A 334 48.75 31.96 10.30
C GLY A 334 49.82 30.89 10.45
N ASP A 335 50.67 31.01 11.47
CA ASP A 335 51.66 29.99 11.81
C ASP A 335 50.99 28.70 12.30
N ARG A 336 49.82 28.84 12.95
CA ARG A 336 49.02 27.73 13.49
C ARG A 336 47.54 28.04 13.36
N ALA A 337 46.73 27.00 13.32
CA ALA A 337 45.27 27.15 13.37
C ALA A 337 44.60 25.90 13.94
N ALA A 338 43.41 26.08 14.51
CA ALA A 338 42.61 24.99 15.04
C ALA A 338 41.12 25.29 15.01
N VAL A 339 40.33 24.24 14.83
CA VAL A 339 38.87 24.28 14.98
C VAL A 339 38.49 23.45 16.20
N PHE A 340 37.75 24.09 17.10
CA PHE A 340 37.20 23.46 18.29
C PHE A 340 35.70 23.32 18.13
N LEU A 341 35.17 22.09 18.18
CA LEU A 341 33.73 21.86 18.21
C LEU A 341 33.25 21.66 19.64
N ARG A 342 32.05 22.17 19.92
CA ARG A 342 31.43 22.08 21.24
C ARG A 342 30.62 20.78 21.34
N ARG A 343 30.81 20.05 22.44
CA ARG A 343 30.04 18.85 22.78
C ARG A 343 28.79 19.19 23.60
N PRO A 344 27.78 18.30 23.64
CA PRO A 344 26.56 18.51 24.42
C PRO A 344 26.78 18.70 25.93
N ASP A 345 27.86 18.13 26.47
CA ASP A 345 28.29 18.29 27.87
C ASP A 345 28.89 19.68 28.17
N GLY A 346 28.97 20.55 27.16
CA GLY A 346 29.48 21.90 27.26
C GLY A 346 30.99 22.02 27.07
N THR A 347 31.71 20.90 26.95
CA THR A 347 33.15 20.89 26.65
C THR A 347 33.40 21.23 25.18
N ALA A 348 34.62 21.69 24.86
CA ALA A 348 35.04 21.93 23.49
C ALA A 348 36.30 21.13 23.21
N VAL A 349 36.32 20.44 22.07
CA VAL A 349 37.43 19.56 21.67
C VAL A 349 37.97 20.05 20.34
N ALA A 350 39.30 20.11 20.21
CA ALA A 350 39.94 20.39 18.94
C ALA A 350 39.78 19.17 18.02
N GLU A 351 38.88 19.27 17.06
CA GLU A 351 38.68 18.22 16.06
C GLU A 351 39.82 18.20 15.05
N VAL A 352 40.30 19.40 14.67
CA VAL A 352 41.47 19.56 13.80
C VAL A 352 42.34 20.70 14.29
N SER A 353 43.64 20.45 14.34
CA SER A 353 44.67 21.47 14.58
C SER A 353 45.86 21.29 13.64
N ARG A 354 46.57 22.39 13.38
CA ARG A 354 47.82 22.46 12.62
C ARG A 354 48.80 23.33 13.38
N GLY A 355 50.01 22.83 13.58
CA GLY A 355 51.08 23.57 14.27
C GLY A 355 50.97 23.65 15.80
N LEU A 356 49.93 23.06 16.43
CA LEU A 356 49.76 23.04 17.89
C LEU A 356 50.22 21.71 18.50
N SER A 357 50.80 21.76 19.70
CA SER A 357 51.13 20.55 20.48
C SER A 357 49.89 19.88 21.08
N ALA A 358 49.96 18.55 21.23
CA ALA A 358 48.90 17.79 21.88
C ALA A 358 48.71 18.17 23.36
N GLU A 359 49.78 18.60 24.03
CA GLU A 359 49.76 19.08 25.43
C GLU A 359 48.96 20.38 25.55
N TYR A 360 49.19 21.34 24.64
CA TYR A 360 48.39 22.56 24.59
C TYR A 360 46.92 22.28 24.30
N VAL A 361 46.62 21.47 23.28
CA VAL A 361 45.24 21.09 22.92
C VAL A 361 44.49 20.47 24.10
N ALA A 362 45.13 19.58 24.86
CA ALA A 362 44.55 18.98 26.05
C ALA A 362 44.30 20.02 27.16
N SER A 363 45.24 20.97 27.35
CA SER A 363 45.15 22.01 28.39
C SER A 363 44.04 23.03 28.19
N VAL A 364 43.56 23.20 26.95
CA VAL A 364 42.49 24.15 26.59
C VAL A 364 41.13 23.46 26.36
N SER A 365 41.02 22.16 26.62
CA SER A 365 39.77 21.41 26.47
C SER A 365 38.68 21.98 27.40
N GLY A 366 37.59 22.49 26.81
CA GLY A 366 36.48 23.09 27.55
C GLY A 366 36.49 24.61 27.75
N PHE A 367 37.53 25.32 27.30
CA PHE A 367 37.74 26.78 27.42
C PHE A 367 37.47 27.38 28.83
N PRO A 368 38.49 27.92 29.52
CA PRO A 368 38.26 28.59 30.79
C PRO A 368 37.20 29.69 30.68
N ALA A 369 36.38 29.85 31.72
CA ALA A 369 35.27 30.81 31.73
C ALA A 369 35.72 32.26 31.44
N ARG A 370 36.98 32.59 31.78
CA ARG A 370 37.62 33.88 31.50
C ARG A 370 38.72 33.73 30.45
N SER A 371 38.35 33.28 29.25
CA SER A 371 39.26 33.16 28.12
C SER A 371 38.83 34.00 26.92
N LEU A 372 39.79 34.39 26.07
CA LEU A 372 39.50 35.10 24.81
C LEU A 372 38.50 34.33 23.92
N PRO A 373 38.61 33.00 23.76
CA PRO A 373 37.59 32.20 23.08
C PRO A 373 36.19 32.25 23.74
N SER A 374 36.10 32.17 25.07
CA SER A 374 34.83 32.28 25.80
C SER A 374 34.17 33.67 25.63
N GLU A 375 34.97 34.74 25.61
CA GLU A 375 34.47 36.08 25.37
C GLU A 375 33.98 36.24 23.92
N ALA A 376 34.71 35.72 22.93
CA ALA A 376 34.31 35.77 21.53
C ALA A 376 32.97 35.08 21.27
N ILE A 377 32.72 33.96 21.96
CA ILE A 377 31.40 33.30 21.98
C ILE A 377 30.34 34.25 22.55
N ALA A 378 30.61 34.88 23.69
CA ALA A 378 29.65 35.76 24.37
C ALA A 378 29.28 37.00 23.52
N VAL A 379 30.27 37.61 22.85
CA VAL A 379 30.04 38.79 21.98
C VAL A 379 29.63 38.42 20.55
N ARG A 380 29.70 37.13 20.18
CA ARG A 380 29.31 36.58 18.87
C ARG A 380 30.04 37.24 17.69
N ARG A 381 31.30 37.61 17.87
CA ARG A 381 32.15 38.21 16.83
C ARG A 381 33.61 37.80 17.05
N PRO A 382 34.47 37.88 16.02
CA PRO A 382 35.88 37.62 16.20
C PRO A 382 36.52 38.58 17.19
N LEU A 383 37.37 38.03 18.05
CA LEU A 383 38.22 38.80 18.96
C LEU A 383 39.67 38.34 18.79
N PHE A 384 40.60 39.26 19.06
CA PHE A 384 42.02 38.96 18.99
C PHE A 384 42.80 39.57 20.14
N SER A 385 44.00 39.06 20.34
CA SER A 385 45.03 39.63 21.21
C SER A 385 46.39 39.50 20.53
N VAL A 386 47.12 40.61 20.43
CA VAL A 386 48.45 40.69 19.79
C VAL A 386 49.58 40.23 20.72
N ARG A 387 49.28 40.16 22.03
CA ARG A 387 50.17 39.67 23.08
C ARG A 387 49.36 38.83 24.06
N TYR A 388 48.85 37.71 23.58
CA TYR A 388 47.95 36.84 24.33
C TYR A 388 48.58 36.27 25.61
N ARG A 389 49.91 36.08 25.62
CA ARG A 389 50.67 35.68 26.82
C ARG A 389 50.49 36.65 28.00
N ASP A 390 50.31 37.93 27.71
CA ASP A 390 50.17 39.00 28.70
C ASP A 390 48.70 39.41 28.92
N ASP A 391 47.77 38.89 28.12
CA ASP A 391 46.36 39.21 28.17
C ASP A 391 45.71 38.65 29.45
N GLU A 392 44.84 39.44 30.09
CA GLU A 392 44.09 39.01 31.28
C GLU A 392 43.15 37.85 30.96
N ARG A 393 42.68 37.76 29.71
CA ARG A 393 41.82 36.69 29.18
C ARG A 393 42.62 35.45 28.78
N GLY A 394 43.89 35.36 29.16
CA GLY A 394 44.73 34.18 28.99
C GLY A 394 45.27 33.62 30.31
N LEU A 395 44.89 34.20 31.47
CA LEU A 395 45.51 33.90 32.77
C LEU A 395 45.46 32.41 33.14
N ASP A 396 44.30 31.77 32.96
CA ASP A 396 44.08 30.37 33.35
C ASP A 396 44.89 29.37 32.51
N VAL A 397 45.32 29.77 31.31
CA VAL A 397 46.10 28.92 30.38
C VAL A 397 47.47 29.52 30.05
N ARG A 398 47.91 30.55 30.77
CA ARG A 398 49.13 31.32 30.47
C ARG A 398 50.38 30.43 30.41
N ALA A 399 50.51 29.49 31.33
CA ALA A 399 51.64 28.57 31.33
C ALA A 399 51.69 27.73 30.04
N ALA A 400 50.53 27.21 29.60
CA ALA A 400 50.42 26.46 28.36
C ALA A 400 50.67 27.33 27.12
N VAL A 401 50.18 28.58 27.10
CA VAL A 401 50.43 29.54 26.01
C VAL A 401 51.92 29.88 25.89
N ILE A 402 52.60 30.12 27.01
CA ILE A 402 54.05 30.41 27.04
C ILE A 402 54.87 29.21 26.56
N GLN A 403 54.51 28.01 27.00
CA GLN A 403 55.17 26.77 26.60
C GLN A 403 54.96 26.46 25.11
N GLU A 404 53.76 26.74 24.59
CA GLU A 404 53.41 26.54 23.19
C GLU A 404 54.11 27.55 22.26
N GLY A 405 54.35 28.77 22.74
CA GLY A 405 55.28 29.73 22.13
C GLY A 405 54.66 30.72 21.13
N PHE A 406 53.33 30.85 21.06
CA PHE A 406 52.69 31.87 20.23
C PHE A 406 52.51 33.21 20.96
N ASP A 407 52.31 34.30 20.21
CA ASP A 407 52.11 35.66 20.74
C ASP A 407 50.73 36.22 20.41
N THR A 408 50.25 35.98 19.19
CA THR A 408 48.96 36.48 18.71
C THR A 408 47.95 35.36 18.61
N LEU A 409 46.71 35.61 19.05
CA LEU A 409 45.56 34.73 18.85
C LEU A 409 44.38 35.56 18.34
N CYS A 410 43.78 35.12 17.24
CA CYS A 410 42.45 35.56 16.80
C CYS A 410 41.50 34.38 16.79
N THR A 411 40.30 34.58 17.33
CA THR A 411 39.29 33.54 17.50
C THR A 411 37.95 34.04 16.99
N ALA A 412 37.32 33.24 16.14
CA ALA A 412 36.01 33.52 15.56
C ALA A 412 35.01 32.41 15.94
N PRO A 413 33.83 32.76 16.47
CA PRO A 413 32.83 31.77 16.85
C PRO A 413 32.14 31.18 15.61
N LEU A 414 31.98 29.86 15.60
CA LEU A 414 31.17 29.11 14.64
C LEU A 414 29.75 29.00 15.18
N MET A 415 28.78 29.56 14.46
CA MET A 415 27.43 29.83 14.94
C MET A 415 26.38 29.22 14.00
N ASP A 416 25.37 28.56 14.57
CA ASP A 416 24.12 28.24 13.88
C ASP A 416 22.95 28.97 14.55
N GLY A 417 22.56 30.10 13.98
CA GLY A 417 21.57 31.00 14.57
C GLY A 417 21.94 31.41 15.99
N SER A 418 21.20 30.91 16.98
CA SER A 418 21.44 31.19 18.40
C SER A 418 22.50 30.28 19.05
N GLU A 419 22.78 29.13 18.45
CA GLU A 419 23.64 28.06 18.96
C GLU A 419 25.11 28.27 18.56
N VAL A 420 26.02 27.85 19.44
CA VAL A 420 27.47 27.90 19.22
C VAL A 420 27.93 26.49 18.85
N LEU A 421 28.30 26.28 17.60
CA LEU A 421 28.83 25.01 17.11
C LEU A 421 30.28 24.80 17.56
N GLY A 422 31.05 25.89 17.65
CA GLY A 422 32.48 25.81 17.91
C GLY A 422 33.22 27.13 17.75
N LEU A 423 34.53 27.05 17.57
CA LEU A 423 35.45 28.17 17.39
C LEU A 423 36.50 27.85 16.33
N LEU A 424 36.84 28.84 15.51
CA LEU A 424 37.98 28.84 14.61
C LEU A 424 39.05 29.76 15.17
N ASN A 425 40.24 29.21 15.46
CA ASN A 425 41.37 29.94 16.01
C ASN A 425 42.51 29.99 15.00
N VAL A 426 43.10 31.17 14.85
CA VAL A 426 44.32 31.42 14.08
C VAL A 426 45.36 32.04 15.00
N TYR A 427 46.59 31.54 14.94
CA TYR A 427 47.68 31.93 15.83
C TYR A 427 48.87 32.42 15.02
N HIS A 428 49.60 33.37 15.59
CA HIS A 428 50.91 33.81 15.09
C HIS A 428 51.95 33.75 16.19
N ASP A 429 53.14 33.27 15.83
CA ASP A 429 54.28 33.13 16.74
C ASP A 429 54.93 34.47 17.09
N THR A 430 54.62 35.50 16.31
CA THR A 430 55.06 36.88 16.53
C THR A 430 53.86 37.83 16.76
N PRO A 431 54.08 38.99 17.42
CA PRO A 431 53.05 40.02 17.57
C PRO A 431 52.61 40.57 16.21
N ARG A 432 51.36 40.30 15.81
CA ARG A 432 50.76 40.74 14.55
C ARG A 432 49.41 41.42 14.80
N PRO A 433 49.23 42.71 14.44
CA PRO A 433 47.93 43.35 14.52
C PRO A 433 46.96 42.78 13.48
N TRP A 434 45.67 42.76 13.80
CA TRP A 434 44.59 42.36 12.88
C TRP A 434 43.86 43.60 12.35
N SER A 435 43.67 43.69 11.04
CA SER A 435 42.89 44.78 10.44
C SER A 435 41.38 44.52 10.56
N ALA A 436 40.57 45.57 10.42
CA ALA A 436 39.12 45.43 10.38
C ALA A 436 38.67 44.49 9.24
N ASP A 437 39.32 44.58 8.08
CA ASP A 437 39.03 43.74 6.91
C ASP A 437 39.36 42.26 7.16
N GLU A 438 40.45 41.96 7.87
CA GLU A 438 40.82 40.59 8.22
C GLU A 438 39.82 39.98 9.21
N LEU A 439 39.38 40.74 10.21
CA LEU A 439 38.38 40.27 11.19
C LEU A 439 37.03 39.98 10.52
N GLU A 440 36.58 40.86 9.63
CA GLU A 440 35.37 40.60 8.86
C GLU A 440 35.52 39.39 7.93
N THR A 441 36.71 39.17 7.35
CA THR A 441 36.98 38.01 6.47
C THR A 441 36.95 36.72 7.28
N LEU A 442 37.53 36.72 8.49
CA LEU A 442 37.50 35.58 9.39
C LEU A 442 36.07 35.30 9.87
N ALA A 443 35.27 36.33 10.17
CA ALA A 443 33.85 36.19 10.50
C ALA A 443 33.06 35.55 9.36
N ALA A 444 33.29 35.99 8.12
CA ALA A 444 32.63 35.45 6.94
C ALA A 444 33.00 33.98 6.70
N LEU A 445 34.28 33.64 6.86
CA LEU A 445 34.76 32.25 6.76
C LEU A 445 34.13 31.37 7.85
N ALA A 446 34.08 31.85 9.10
CA ALA A 446 33.45 31.16 10.22
C ALA A 446 31.94 30.92 9.99
N ALA A 447 31.23 31.91 9.45
CA ALA A 447 29.82 31.77 9.12
C ALA A 447 29.56 30.70 8.05
N GLN A 448 30.36 30.69 6.97
CA GLN A 448 30.26 29.68 5.91
C GLN A 448 30.60 28.28 6.41
N ALA A 449 31.66 28.17 7.21
CA ALA A 449 32.03 26.93 7.87
C ALA A 449 30.92 26.38 8.76
N SER A 450 30.22 27.25 9.49
CA SER A 450 29.14 26.85 10.39
C SER A 450 27.99 26.16 9.64
N VAL A 451 27.62 26.70 8.46
CA VAL A 451 26.61 26.08 7.58
C VAL A 451 27.07 24.71 7.08
N ALA A 452 28.32 24.60 6.62
CA ALA A 452 28.87 23.35 6.11
C ALA A 452 28.99 22.28 7.21
N ILE A 453 29.44 22.65 8.41
CA ILE A 453 29.56 21.76 9.57
C ILE A 453 28.17 21.24 9.97
N ARG A 454 27.16 22.10 10.10
CA ARG A 454 25.79 21.67 10.42
C ARG A 454 25.24 20.71 9.35
N THR A 455 25.43 21.06 8.08
CA THR A 455 24.98 20.21 6.96
C THR A 455 25.62 18.83 6.99
N ALA A 456 26.92 18.74 7.27
CA ALA A 456 27.63 17.48 7.39
C ALA A 456 27.18 16.66 8.61
N GLN A 457 26.97 17.31 9.76
CA GLN A 457 26.45 16.67 10.98
C GLN A 457 25.03 16.10 10.76
N ASP A 458 24.14 16.88 10.16
CA ASP A 458 22.77 16.45 9.84
C ASP A 458 22.79 15.27 8.85
N PHE A 459 23.69 15.31 7.86
CA PHE A 459 23.86 14.23 6.90
C PHE A 459 24.36 12.95 7.57
N GLN A 460 25.38 13.01 8.44
CA GLN A 460 25.88 11.86 9.19
C GLN A 460 24.82 11.25 10.11
N GLN A 461 24.02 12.09 10.79
CA GLN A 461 22.89 11.61 11.60
C GLN A 461 21.84 10.91 10.74
N MET A 462 21.50 11.48 9.58
CA MET A 462 20.55 10.87 8.64
C MET A 462 21.07 9.53 8.08
N GLU A 463 22.36 9.44 7.73
CA GLU A 463 22.97 8.18 7.26
C GLU A 463 22.93 7.11 8.35
N THR A 464 23.31 7.47 9.59
CA THR A 464 23.28 6.55 10.74
C THR A 464 21.85 6.05 10.99
N PHE A 465 20.88 6.97 11.00
CA PHE A 465 19.47 6.64 11.17
C PHE A 465 18.93 5.76 10.02
N THR A 466 19.32 6.05 8.79
CA THR A 466 18.94 5.26 7.60
C THR A 466 19.52 3.86 7.67
N ALA A 467 20.79 3.70 8.06
CA ALA A 467 21.43 2.41 8.24
C ALA A 467 20.74 1.58 9.33
N GLN A 468 20.39 2.21 10.46
CA GLN A 468 19.62 1.57 11.53
C GLN A 468 18.23 1.12 11.04
N LEU A 469 17.52 1.96 10.30
CA LEU A 469 16.22 1.60 9.71
C LEU A 469 16.33 0.45 8.70
N GLN A 470 17.37 0.43 7.87
CA GLN A 470 17.61 -0.67 6.93
C GLN A 470 17.89 -1.98 7.65
N SER A 471 18.71 -1.97 8.70
CA SER A 471 18.96 -3.14 9.55
C SER A 471 17.67 -3.66 10.16
N ILE A 472 16.84 -2.76 10.72
CA ILE A 472 15.52 -3.10 11.27
C ILE A 472 14.58 -3.70 10.20
N GLN A 473 14.54 -3.12 9.00
CA GLN A 473 13.69 -3.63 7.91
C GLN A 473 14.15 -5.00 7.40
N GLN A 474 15.46 -5.21 7.28
CA GLN A 474 16.04 -6.51 6.90
C GLN A 474 15.73 -7.59 7.94
N LEU A 475 15.86 -7.26 9.23
CA LEU A 475 15.46 -8.14 10.33
C LEU A 475 13.97 -8.49 10.21
N GLY A 476 13.09 -7.50 10.10
CA GLY A 476 11.65 -7.73 9.96
C GLY A 476 11.30 -8.62 8.76
N ALA A 477 11.97 -8.43 7.62
CA ALA A 477 11.79 -9.27 6.44
C ALA A 477 12.27 -10.72 6.68
N ARG A 478 13.45 -10.89 7.28
CA ARG A 478 14.02 -12.22 7.57
C ARG A 478 13.17 -12.99 8.58
N LEU A 479 12.72 -12.34 9.65
CA LEU A 479 11.87 -12.94 10.67
C LEU A 479 10.50 -13.38 10.11
N ASN A 480 9.93 -12.62 9.16
CA ASN A 480 8.66 -12.99 8.50
C ASN A 480 8.74 -14.26 7.64
N HIS A 481 9.93 -14.70 7.24
CA HIS A 481 10.11 -15.94 6.49
C HIS A 481 10.20 -17.18 7.39
N LEU A 482 10.46 -16.99 8.68
CA LEU A 482 10.58 -18.08 9.64
C LEU A 482 9.20 -18.48 10.13
N SER A 483 8.93 -19.79 10.13
CA SER A 483 7.64 -20.33 10.55
C SER A 483 7.67 -20.94 11.94
N ALA A 484 8.85 -21.10 12.56
CA ALA A 484 9.00 -21.71 13.87
C ALA A 484 9.48 -20.69 14.91
N VAL A 485 8.80 -20.65 16.06
CA VAL A 485 9.11 -19.77 17.20
C VAL A 485 10.57 -19.90 17.66
N ARG A 486 11.11 -21.13 17.65
CA ARG A 486 12.51 -21.40 18.00
C ARG A 486 13.51 -20.78 17.01
N GLU A 487 13.24 -20.86 15.71
CA GLU A 487 14.10 -20.27 14.68
C GLU A 487 14.10 -18.74 14.77
N ILE A 488 12.92 -18.16 15.03
CA ILE A 488 12.76 -16.72 15.27
C ILE A 488 13.60 -16.29 16.48
N GLY A 489 13.50 -17.02 17.60
CA GLY A 489 14.29 -16.74 18.80
C GLY A 489 15.80 -16.80 18.56
N LEU A 490 16.28 -17.82 17.84
CA LEU A 490 17.71 -17.98 17.50
C LEU A 490 18.20 -16.87 16.56
N ALA A 491 17.39 -16.50 15.57
CA ALA A 491 17.72 -15.42 14.64
C ALA A 491 17.87 -14.08 15.39
N ILE A 492 16.96 -13.79 16.31
CA ILE A 492 16.98 -12.55 17.11
C ILE A 492 18.19 -12.50 18.03
N ALA A 493 18.48 -13.59 18.74
CA ALA A 493 19.68 -13.69 19.56
C ALA A 493 20.96 -13.45 18.72
N THR A 494 21.04 -14.07 17.54
CA THR A 494 22.19 -13.92 16.63
C THR A 494 22.36 -12.48 16.13
N GLU A 495 21.27 -11.82 15.74
CA GLU A 495 21.30 -10.45 15.20
C GLU A 495 21.64 -9.42 16.28
N LEU A 496 21.08 -9.57 17.48
CA LEU A 496 21.40 -8.70 18.62
C LEU A 496 22.90 -8.69 18.93
N ARG A 497 23.62 -9.77 18.60
CA ARG A 497 25.05 -9.88 18.86
C ARG A 497 25.90 -8.92 18.02
N GLN A 498 25.40 -8.54 16.84
CA GLN A 498 26.10 -7.58 15.99
C GLN A 498 25.97 -6.14 16.50
N LEU A 499 25.00 -5.88 17.37
CA LEU A 499 24.63 -4.55 17.83
C LEU A 499 24.94 -4.31 19.30
N ILE A 500 24.72 -5.32 20.14
CA ILE A 500 24.93 -5.28 21.58
C ILE A 500 25.91 -6.39 21.95
N ASP A 501 27.04 -6.00 22.54
CA ASP A 501 28.04 -6.95 23.03
C ASP A 501 27.54 -7.59 24.33
N TYR A 502 27.17 -8.87 24.29
CA TYR A 502 26.65 -9.67 25.40
C TYR A 502 27.37 -11.03 25.52
N HIS A 503 27.34 -11.66 26.70
CA HIS A 503 27.89 -13.01 26.93
C HIS A 503 26.84 -14.12 26.82
N ASN A 504 25.59 -13.82 27.21
CA ASN A 504 24.45 -14.72 27.07
C ASN A 504 23.20 -13.97 26.57
N ALA A 505 22.42 -14.63 25.73
CA ALA A 505 21.12 -14.17 25.26
C ALA A 505 20.09 -15.29 25.39
N ARG A 506 18.94 -14.99 25.99
CA ARG A 506 17.83 -15.93 26.17
C ARG A 506 16.54 -15.31 25.67
N VAL A 507 15.77 -16.09 24.91
CA VAL A 507 14.43 -15.72 24.43
C VAL A 507 13.43 -16.65 25.08
N TYR A 508 12.59 -16.10 25.95
CA TYR A 508 11.54 -16.83 26.65
C TYR A 508 10.22 -16.67 25.93
N ARG A 509 9.44 -17.76 25.85
CA ARG A 509 8.06 -17.78 25.39
C ARG A 509 7.14 -18.03 26.57
N LEU A 510 6.06 -17.26 26.69
CA LEU A 510 5.02 -17.55 27.67
C LEU A 510 4.13 -18.68 27.14
N ILE A 511 4.11 -19.82 27.84
CA ILE A 511 3.29 -21.00 27.53
C ILE A 511 2.50 -21.36 28.79
N GLY A 512 1.19 -21.05 28.78
CA GLY A 512 0.38 -21.16 29.99
C GLY A 512 0.86 -20.16 31.07
N PRO A 513 1.13 -20.60 32.32
CA PRO A 513 1.65 -19.73 33.37
C PRO A 513 3.19 -19.58 33.36
N ASP A 514 3.90 -20.34 32.51
CA ASP A 514 5.36 -20.44 32.57
C ASP A 514 6.04 -19.71 31.40
N LEU A 515 7.18 -19.09 31.68
CA LEU A 515 8.14 -18.64 30.70
C LEU A 515 9.15 -19.75 30.42
N VAL A 516 9.13 -20.23 29.18
CA VAL A 516 9.97 -21.33 28.70
C VAL A 516 11.00 -20.79 27.73
N PRO A 517 12.31 -21.05 27.92
CA PRO A 517 13.33 -20.61 26.97
C PRO A 517 13.18 -21.36 25.64
N VAL A 518 12.89 -20.62 24.56
CA VAL A 518 12.75 -21.16 23.20
C VAL A 518 14.03 -21.00 22.38
N ALA A 519 14.91 -20.07 22.77
CA ALA A 519 16.25 -19.92 22.22
C ALA A 519 17.20 -19.43 23.29
N MET A 520 18.43 -19.93 23.28
CA MET A 520 19.49 -19.57 24.20
C MET A 520 20.84 -19.57 23.48
N GLN A 521 21.71 -18.65 23.87
CA GLN A 521 23.04 -18.51 23.29
C GLN A 521 24.05 -18.00 24.34
N GLY A 522 24.52 -18.91 25.20
CA GLY A 522 25.60 -18.68 26.16
C GLY A 522 26.96 -19.12 25.58
N GLN A 523 28.03 -18.36 25.84
CA GLN A 523 29.36 -18.65 25.26
C GLN A 523 30.54 -18.57 26.25
N VAL A 524 30.32 -18.25 27.53
CA VAL A 524 31.40 -18.03 28.49
C VAL A 524 31.05 -18.66 29.84
N GLY A 525 31.99 -19.39 30.43
CA GLY A 525 31.92 -19.86 31.82
C GLY A 525 30.60 -20.58 32.16
N GLU A 526 29.91 -20.08 33.18
CA GLU A 526 28.70 -20.67 33.75
C GLU A 526 27.49 -20.73 32.81
N TYR A 527 27.52 -20.00 31.68
CA TYR A 527 26.42 -19.99 30.71
C TYR A 527 26.44 -21.17 29.71
N VAL A 528 27.50 -22.00 29.71
CA VAL A 528 27.71 -23.05 28.70
C VAL A 528 26.91 -24.33 29.00
N ASP A 529 26.63 -24.60 30.27
CA ASP A 529 25.98 -25.84 30.74
C ASP A 529 24.48 -25.66 31.10
N GLU A 530 23.89 -24.51 30.78
CA GLU A 530 22.49 -24.21 31.12
C GLU A 530 21.50 -25.02 30.27
N THR A 531 20.55 -25.69 30.95
CA THR A 531 19.46 -26.42 30.27
C THR A 531 18.15 -25.63 30.25
N PRO A 532 17.28 -25.84 29.24
CA PRO A 532 15.97 -25.20 29.16
C PRO A 532 15.09 -25.43 30.40
N ASP A 533 15.21 -26.60 31.04
CA ASP A 533 14.40 -26.96 32.21
C ASP A 533 14.85 -26.25 33.48
N GLN A 534 16.15 -25.96 33.64
CA GLN A 534 16.68 -25.19 34.77
C GLN A 534 16.28 -23.70 34.73
N LEU A 535 15.97 -23.20 33.55
CA LEU A 535 15.72 -21.78 33.29
C LEU A 535 14.24 -21.43 33.17
N ARG A 536 13.34 -22.43 33.23
CA ARG A 536 11.90 -22.21 33.24
C ARG A 536 11.52 -21.44 34.51
N VAL A 537 10.75 -20.37 34.35
CA VAL A 537 10.29 -19.53 35.47
C VAL A 537 8.80 -19.24 35.33
N ALA A 538 8.07 -19.18 36.46
CA ALA A 538 6.66 -18.82 36.43
C ALA A 538 6.46 -17.31 36.20
N LEU A 539 5.28 -16.92 35.71
CA LEU A 539 4.91 -15.51 35.59
C LEU A 539 4.94 -14.81 36.96
N GLY A 540 5.67 -13.70 37.06
CA GLY A 540 5.88 -12.96 38.31
C GLY A 540 7.04 -13.47 39.19
N GLU A 541 7.64 -14.61 38.85
CA GLU A 541 8.78 -15.17 39.58
C GLU A 541 10.12 -14.69 39.00
N GLY A 542 11.05 -14.32 39.88
CA GLY A 542 12.35 -13.81 39.48
C GLY A 542 12.27 -12.46 38.73
N ILE A 543 13.41 -11.97 38.26
CA ILE A 543 13.47 -10.75 37.45
C ILE A 543 12.73 -10.93 36.12
N THR A 544 12.94 -12.06 35.43
CA THR A 544 12.34 -12.35 34.12
C THR A 544 10.81 -12.48 34.21
N GLY A 545 10.29 -13.22 35.18
CA GLY A 545 8.84 -13.34 35.39
C GLY A 545 8.20 -12.03 35.83
N TRP A 546 8.90 -11.22 36.62
CA TRP A 546 8.43 -9.87 36.99
C TRP A 546 8.29 -8.96 35.76
N VAL A 547 9.27 -8.97 34.85
CA VAL A 547 9.25 -8.18 33.61
C VAL A 547 8.07 -8.58 32.73
N ALA A 548 7.81 -9.89 32.59
CA ALA A 548 6.63 -10.38 31.87
C ALA A 548 5.32 -9.91 32.52
N GLN A 549 5.20 -9.99 33.85
CA GLN A 549 3.97 -9.62 34.56
C GLN A 549 3.68 -8.11 34.48
N HIS A 550 4.71 -7.28 34.64
CA HIS A 550 4.56 -5.83 34.74
C HIS A 550 4.71 -5.11 33.40
N ARG A 551 5.24 -5.77 32.37
CA ARG A 551 5.42 -5.24 31.01
C ARG A 551 6.37 -4.04 30.95
N ILE A 552 7.34 -4.00 31.86
CA ILE A 552 8.32 -2.91 31.99
C ILE A 552 9.70 -3.49 31.72
N ALA A 553 10.41 -2.93 30.73
CA ALA A 553 11.79 -3.29 30.44
C ALA A 553 12.73 -2.84 31.57
N GLN A 554 13.82 -3.56 31.79
CA GLN A 554 14.76 -3.32 32.90
C GLN A 554 16.21 -3.32 32.39
N ASN A 555 16.98 -2.33 32.82
CA ASN A 555 18.43 -2.34 32.76
C ASN A 555 18.95 -2.49 34.19
N LEU A 556 19.57 -3.63 34.50
CA LEU A 556 20.10 -3.97 35.81
C LEU A 556 21.63 -3.92 35.75
N PRO A 557 22.27 -2.90 36.34
CA PRO A 557 23.73 -2.79 36.36
C PRO A 557 24.41 -3.82 37.26
N ASN A 558 23.67 -4.37 38.22
CA ASN A 558 24.05 -5.50 39.06
C ASN A 558 22.80 -6.36 39.27
N ALA A 559 22.76 -7.54 38.66
CA ALA A 559 21.63 -8.45 38.71
C ALA A 559 21.53 -9.21 40.05
N SER A 560 22.64 -9.66 40.62
CA SER A 560 22.66 -10.42 41.89
C SER A 560 22.24 -9.56 43.09
N ALA A 561 22.44 -8.23 43.01
CA ALA A 561 21.97 -7.30 44.03
C ALA A 561 20.47 -6.96 43.96
N ASP A 562 19.73 -7.40 42.93
CA ASP A 562 18.29 -7.15 42.82
C ASP A 562 17.51 -8.08 43.76
N PRO A 563 16.57 -7.57 44.60
CA PRO A 563 15.79 -8.40 45.52
C PRO A 563 14.92 -9.48 44.84
N ARG A 564 14.70 -9.35 43.53
CA ARG A 564 13.95 -10.32 42.70
C ARG A 564 14.87 -11.37 42.08
N ALA A 565 16.18 -11.29 42.29
CA ALA A 565 17.11 -12.25 41.72
C ALA A 565 16.88 -13.65 42.32
N ASN A 566 16.83 -14.65 41.44
CA ASN A 566 16.85 -16.06 41.82
C ASN A 566 18.11 -16.67 41.20
N THR A 567 18.93 -17.32 42.02
CA THR A 567 20.13 -18.02 41.54
C THR A 567 19.74 -19.22 40.69
N ILE A 568 20.34 -19.34 39.51
CA ILE A 568 20.10 -20.46 38.61
C ILE A 568 20.90 -21.67 39.13
N PRO A 569 20.30 -22.87 39.24
CA PRO A 569 21.01 -24.05 39.74
C PRO A 569 22.26 -24.37 38.89
N GLY A 570 23.45 -24.34 39.52
CA GLY A 570 24.73 -24.57 38.85
C GLY A 570 25.55 -23.32 38.54
N THR A 571 25.03 -22.13 38.87
CA THR A 571 25.73 -20.83 38.78
C THR A 571 26.15 -20.33 40.17
N GLU A 572 27.17 -19.48 40.25
CA GLU A 572 27.62 -18.82 41.49
C GLU A 572 26.54 -17.87 42.04
N GLU A 573 26.32 -17.89 43.38
CA GLU A 573 25.31 -17.04 44.04
C GLU A 573 25.61 -15.54 43.96
N ASP A 574 26.89 -15.16 43.83
CA ASP A 574 27.37 -13.77 43.81
C ASP A 574 28.04 -13.40 42.47
N LEU A 575 27.47 -13.87 41.36
CA LEU A 575 28.01 -13.54 40.04
C LEU A 575 27.83 -12.03 39.74
N ASP A 576 28.95 -11.32 39.53
CA ASP A 576 28.92 -9.93 39.06
C ASP A 576 28.42 -9.90 37.61
N GLU A 577 27.13 -9.61 37.43
CA GLU A 577 26.47 -9.63 36.13
C GLU A 577 25.58 -8.40 35.93
N SER A 578 25.62 -7.84 34.72
CA SER A 578 24.63 -6.87 34.24
C SER A 578 23.61 -7.58 33.35
N MET A 579 22.34 -7.18 33.45
CA MET A 579 21.25 -7.74 32.64
C MET A 579 20.39 -6.68 31.97
N LEU A 580 19.99 -6.93 30.73
CA LEU A 580 18.90 -6.22 30.05
C LEU A 580 17.73 -7.16 29.82
N LEU A 581 16.52 -6.71 30.14
CA LEU A 581 15.31 -7.48 29.94
C LEU A 581 14.25 -6.63 29.26
N ALA A 582 13.62 -7.17 28.22
CA ALA A 582 12.53 -6.51 27.52
C ALA A 582 11.35 -7.47 27.32
N PRO A 583 10.11 -7.08 27.67
CA PRO A 583 8.93 -7.89 27.39
C PRO A 583 8.64 -7.91 25.89
N MET A 584 8.35 -9.08 25.35
CA MET A 584 7.89 -9.25 23.98
C MET A 584 6.40 -9.01 23.95
N LEU A 585 5.99 -7.80 23.56
CA LEU A 585 4.59 -7.37 23.55
C LEU A 585 4.03 -7.41 22.13
N PHE A 586 2.91 -8.10 21.96
CA PHE A 586 2.11 -8.05 20.73
C PHE A 586 0.70 -7.58 21.10
N GLU A 587 0.30 -6.42 20.57
CA GLU A 587 -0.88 -5.68 21.03
C GLU A 587 -0.82 -5.48 22.56
N ASP A 588 -1.79 -6.00 23.31
CA ASP A 588 -1.84 -5.91 24.78
C ASP A 588 -1.39 -7.21 25.48
N GLN A 589 -0.86 -8.18 24.74
CA GLN A 589 -0.46 -9.50 25.26
C GLN A 589 1.06 -9.64 25.36
N VAL A 590 1.50 -10.21 26.47
CA VAL A 590 2.90 -10.59 26.69
C VAL A 590 3.11 -11.96 26.09
N LEU A 591 3.91 -12.01 25.05
CA LEU A 591 4.28 -13.22 24.34
C LEU A 591 5.50 -13.89 24.94
N GLY A 592 6.27 -13.17 25.76
CA GLY A 592 7.44 -13.69 26.44
C GLY A 592 8.41 -12.57 26.84
N VAL A 593 9.68 -12.90 27.07
CA VAL A 593 10.71 -11.95 27.49
C VAL A 593 12.01 -12.23 26.77
N LEU A 594 12.68 -11.18 26.34
CA LEU A 594 14.02 -11.21 25.78
C LEU A 594 15.01 -10.75 26.85
N VAL A 595 16.07 -11.54 27.08
CA VAL A 595 17.04 -11.32 28.15
C VAL A 595 18.45 -11.35 27.58
N LEU A 596 19.23 -10.30 27.84
CA LEU A 596 20.68 -10.25 27.58
C LEU A 596 21.44 -10.12 28.89
N SER A 597 22.60 -10.76 28.92
CA SER A 597 23.39 -11.00 30.11
C SER A 597 24.87 -10.81 29.81
N LYS A 598 25.60 -10.12 30.70
CA LYS A 598 27.03 -9.87 30.54
C LYS A 598 27.74 -9.79 31.88
N LEU A 599 28.87 -10.51 31.98
CA LEU A 599 29.73 -10.50 33.16
C LEU A 599 30.35 -9.11 33.39
N GLY A 600 30.44 -8.74 34.66
CA GLY A 600 30.83 -7.43 35.16
C GLY A 600 29.63 -6.52 35.43
N LEU A 601 29.90 -5.45 36.18
CA LEU A 601 28.90 -4.44 36.57
C LEU A 601 28.83 -3.29 35.55
N HIS A 602 27.67 -2.66 35.44
CA HIS A 602 27.41 -1.49 34.58
C HIS A 602 27.82 -1.69 33.11
N ARG A 603 27.54 -2.86 32.54
CA ARG A 603 28.01 -3.23 31.20
C ARG A 603 27.07 -2.81 30.06
N PHE A 604 25.87 -2.34 30.37
CA PHE A 604 24.86 -1.93 29.40
C PHE A 604 24.41 -0.48 29.63
N SER A 605 24.15 0.22 28.53
CA SER A 605 23.62 1.59 28.48
C SER A 605 22.10 1.63 28.32
N ASP A 606 21.50 2.81 28.49
CA ASP A 606 20.08 3.01 28.22
C ASP A 606 19.74 2.90 26.72
N ASP A 607 20.70 3.18 25.84
CA ASP A 607 20.52 3.00 24.40
C ASP A 607 20.49 1.50 24.03
N ASP A 608 21.25 0.65 24.73
CA ASP A 608 21.16 -0.80 24.58
C ASP A 608 19.77 -1.32 24.99
N LEU A 609 19.19 -0.78 26.07
CA LEU A 609 17.83 -1.12 26.50
C LEU A 609 16.79 -0.71 25.44
N ARG A 610 16.92 0.48 24.84
CA ARG A 610 16.05 0.96 23.77
C ARG A 610 16.11 0.04 22.55
N LEU A 611 17.31 -0.37 22.14
CA LEU A 611 17.50 -1.33 21.05
C LEU A 611 16.85 -2.68 21.41
N LEU A 612 17.04 -3.16 22.63
CA LEU A 612 16.44 -4.43 23.07
C LEU A 612 14.91 -4.42 22.99
N VAL A 613 14.27 -3.32 23.41
CA VAL A 613 12.80 -3.15 23.35
C VAL A 613 12.28 -3.20 21.90
N ILE A 614 13.01 -2.57 20.96
CA ILE A 614 12.67 -2.62 19.53
C ILE A 614 12.72 -4.08 19.03
N TYR A 615 13.79 -4.80 19.35
CA TYR A 615 13.94 -6.20 18.96
C TYR A 615 12.91 -7.12 19.62
N ALA A 616 12.58 -6.89 20.90
CA ALA A 616 11.53 -7.63 21.60
C ALA A 616 10.14 -7.45 20.94
N SER A 617 9.87 -6.25 20.41
CA SER A 617 8.63 -5.97 19.67
C SER A 617 8.60 -6.72 18.33
N PHE A 618 9.71 -6.76 17.59
CA PHE A 618 9.81 -7.57 16.36
C PHE A 618 9.71 -9.07 16.63
N ALA A 619 10.32 -9.53 17.72
CA ALA A 619 10.19 -10.91 18.19
C ALA A 619 8.73 -11.28 18.43
N ALA A 620 8.03 -10.43 19.19
CA ALA A 620 6.62 -10.63 19.51
C ALA A 620 5.77 -10.70 18.23
N GLN A 621 5.95 -9.75 17.31
CA GLN A 621 5.23 -9.73 16.03
C GLN A 621 5.48 -10.99 15.20
N ALA A 622 6.74 -11.40 15.06
CA ALA A 622 7.12 -12.56 14.26
C ALA A 622 6.57 -13.86 14.88
N MET A 623 6.65 -14.01 16.20
CA MET A 623 6.11 -15.17 16.90
C MET A 623 4.59 -15.24 16.80
N ALA A 624 3.89 -14.11 16.98
CA ALA A 624 2.43 -14.04 16.79
C ALA A 624 2.02 -14.47 15.38
N ASN A 625 2.77 -14.04 14.36
CA ASN A 625 2.54 -14.42 12.98
C ASN A 625 2.80 -15.92 12.75
N ALA A 626 3.86 -16.47 13.34
CA ALA A 626 4.19 -17.89 13.26
C ALA A 626 3.05 -18.74 13.88
N ASP A 627 2.60 -18.41 15.08
CA ASP A 627 1.49 -19.09 15.77
C ASP A 627 0.20 -19.06 14.93
N THR A 628 -0.12 -17.88 14.37
CA THR A 628 -1.31 -17.69 13.54
C THR A 628 -1.25 -18.53 12.27
N ASN A 629 -0.08 -18.56 11.61
CA ASN A 629 0.12 -19.35 10.40
C ASN A 629 0.06 -20.85 10.67
N GLU A 630 0.60 -21.31 11.79
CA GLU A 630 0.52 -22.71 12.20
C GLU A 630 -0.94 -23.13 12.45
N ARG A 631 -1.69 -22.35 13.24
CA ARG A 631 -3.11 -22.59 13.49
C ARG A 631 -3.94 -22.59 12.21
N LEU A 632 -3.66 -21.69 11.28
CA LEU A 632 -4.36 -21.64 9.99
C LEU A 632 -4.08 -22.88 9.14
N ARG A 633 -2.84 -23.39 9.14
CA ARG A 633 -2.47 -24.62 8.42
C ARG A 633 -3.18 -25.84 9.00
N GLU A 634 -3.24 -25.97 10.33
CA GLU A 634 -3.97 -27.05 11.00
C GLU A 634 -5.46 -27.03 10.65
N GLN A 635 -6.10 -25.85 10.69
CA GLN A 635 -7.49 -25.67 10.30
C GLN A 635 -7.73 -26.01 8.83
N SER A 636 -6.85 -25.57 7.92
CA SER A 636 -6.93 -25.90 6.50
C SER A 636 -6.84 -27.40 6.26
N ALA A 637 -5.89 -28.08 6.91
CA ALA A 637 -5.72 -29.52 6.79
C ALA A 637 -6.91 -30.31 7.38
N ALA A 638 -7.55 -29.81 8.43
CA ALA A 638 -8.78 -30.40 8.97
C ALA A 638 -9.96 -30.23 8.02
N LEU A 639 -10.14 -29.02 7.46
CA LEU A 639 -11.22 -28.73 6.52
C LEU A 639 -11.06 -29.52 5.21
N GLU A 640 -9.84 -29.67 4.70
CA GLU A 640 -9.57 -30.48 3.51
C GLU A 640 -9.91 -31.95 3.72
N ARG A 641 -9.60 -32.51 4.91
CA ARG A 641 -10.01 -33.87 5.29
C ARG A 641 -11.53 -34.00 5.32
N GLN A 642 -12.23 -33.02 5.89
CA GLN A 642 -13.69 -33.00 5.91
C GLN A 642 -14.29 -32.92 4.50
N LEU A 643 -13.79 -32.02 3.63
CA LEU A 643 -14.27 -31.90 2.24
C LEU A 643 -14.02 -33.16 1.43
N ARG A 644 -12.89 -33.86 1.66
CA ARG A 644 -12.60 -35.13 1.01
C ARG A 644 -13.63 -36.20 1.40
N SER A 645 -13.90 -36.36 2.69
CA SER A 645 -14.92 -37.30 3.18
C SER A 645 -16.32 -36.99 2.61
N GLN A 646 -16.71 -35.71 2.52
CA GLN A 646 -18.00 -35.32 1.94
C GLN A 646 -18.11 -35.64 0.44
N ARG A 647 -17.03 -35.47 -0.33
CA ARG A 647 -17.03 -35.79 -1.77
C ARG A 647 -17.15 -37.29 -2.02
N GLU A 648 -16.47 -38.10 -1.21
CA GLU A 648 -16.59 -39.57 -1.29
C GLU A 648 -18.04 -40.00 -1.01
N LEU A 649 -18.69 -39.43 0.01
CA LEU A 649 -20.10 -39.70 0.32
C LEU A 649 -21.05 -39.30 -0.83
N ILE A 650 -20.82 -38.14 -1.46
CA ILE A 650 -21.63 -37.68 -2.60
C ILE A 650 -21.47 -38.63 -3.80
N GLN A 651 -20.24 -39.03 -4.13
CA GLN A 651 -19.99 -39.96 -5.24
C GLN A 651 -20.63 -41.34 -5.02
N ILE A 652 -20.62 -41.82 -3.77
CA ILE A 652 -21.34 -43.04 -3.39
C ILE A 652 -22.85 -42.84 -3.62
N THR A 653 -23.42 -41.74 -3.14
CA THR A 653 -24.85 -41.44 -3.24
C THR A 653 -25.32 -41.31 -4.71
N GLU A 654 -24.57 -40.59 -5.54
CA GLU A 654 -24.90 -40.39 -6.97
C GLU A 654 -24.96 -41.71 -7.73
N SER A 655 -24.09 -42.68 -7.40
CA SER A 655 -24.10 -44.00 -8.05
C SER A 655 -25.29 -44.89 -7.66
N ILE A 656 -25.88 -44.65 -6.48
CA ILE A 656 -27.06 -45.39 -6.00
C ILE A 656 -28.32 -44.87 -6.70
N LEU A 657 -28.38 -43.56 -6.97
CA LEU A 657 -29.55 -42.90 -7.57
C LEU A 657 -29.74 -43.22 -9.07
N THR A 658 -28.74 -43.77 -9.77
CA THR A 658 -28.80 -43.99 -11.22
C THR A 658 -29.48 -45.29 -11.66
N THR A 659 -29.85 -46.18 -10.72
CA THR A 659 -30.42 -47.50 -11.04
C THR A 659 -31.86 -47.59 -10.52
N LEU A 660 -32.82 -47.88 -11.40
CA LEU A 660 -34.26 -47.95 -11.05
C LEU A 660 -34.73 -49.37 -10.71
N ASP A 661 -33.88 -50.38 -10.91
CA ASP A 661 -34.19 -51.76 -10.54
C ASP A 661 -33.80 -52.01 -9.07
N ARG A 662 -34.83 -52.27 -8.24
CA ARG A 662 -34.71 -52.57 -6.82
C ARG A 662 -33.63 -53.62 -6.54
N ARG A 663 -33.53 -54.68 -7.34
CA ARG A 663 -32.58 -55.77 -7.09
C ARG A 663 -31.16 -55.34 -7.46
N ALA A 664 -30.99 -54.72 -8.64
CA ALA A 664 -29.68 -54.25 -9.10
C ALA A 664 -29.09 -53.14 -8.21
N VAL A 665 -29.93 -52.27 -7.63
CA VAL A 665 -29.50 -51.26 -6.66
C VAL A 665 -28.97 -51.90 -5.39
N LEU A 666 -29.73 -52.84 -4.81
CA LEU A 666 -29.35 -53.50 -3.57
C LEU A 666 -28.07 -54.33 -3.75
N GLU A 667 -27.96 -55.07 -4.85
CA GLU A 667 -26.75 -55.83 -5.20
C GLU A 667 -25.53 -54.91 -5.35
N SER A 668 -25.67 -53.77 -6.06
CA SER A 668 -24.59 -52.79 -6.21
C SER A 668 -24.17 -52.17 -4.88
N ILE A 669 -25.12 -51.90 -3.98
CA ILE A 669 -24.82 -51.37 -2.65
C ILE A 669 -24.07 -52.41 -1.82
N THR A 670 -24.52 -53.67 -1.78
CA THR A 670 -23.82 -54.74 -1.05
C THR A 670 -22.41 -54.97 -1.57
N ASP A 671 -22.21 -54.94 -2.90
CA ASP A 671 -20.89 -55.14 -3.50
C ASP A 671 -19.93 -53.98 -3.17
N ARG A 672 -20.42 -52.73 -3.15
CA ARG A 672 -19.62 -51.55 -2.78
C ARG A 672 -19.30 -51.53 -1.29
N LEU A 673 -20.26 -51.87 -0.44
CA LEU A 673 -20.08 -51.93 1.01
C LEU A 673 -19.01 -52.98 1.36
N GLY A 674 -19.07 -54.16 0.74
CA GLY A 674 -18.06 -55.21 0.90
C GLY A 674 -16.68 -54.88 0.32
N GLY A 675 -16.59 -53.90 -0.59
CA GLY A 675 -15.31 -53.35 -1.07
C GLY A 675 -14.69 -52.31 -0.14
N LEU A 676 -15.49 -51.63 0.68
CA LEU A 676 -15.05 -50.58 1.61
C LEU A 676 -14.74 -51.11 3.01
N ILE A 677 -15.53 -52.06 3.47
CA ILE A 677 -15.43 -52.67 4.80
C ILE A 677 -15.18 -54.16 4.60
N ALA A 678 -14.10 -54.67 5.17
CA ALA A 678 -13.84 -56.10 5.15
C ALA A 678 -14.91 -56.83 5.96
N SER A 679 -15.63 -57.75 5.32
CA SER A 679 -16.68 -58.55 5.94
C SER A 679 -16.76 -59.92 5.29
N ASP A 680 -17.11 -60.93 6.07
CA ASP A 680 -17.30 -62.29 5.58
C ASP A 680 -18.70 -62.48 5.03
N ASN A 681 -19.72 -61.83 5.63
CA ASN A 681 -21.10 -61.83 5.14
C ASN A 681 -21.74 -60.45 5.21
N ILE A 682 -22.61 -60.14 4.23
CA ILE A 682 -23.47 -58.95 4.18
C ILE A 682 -24.85 -59.41 3.71
N SER A 683 -25.92 -59.05 4.42
CA SER A 683 -27.30 -59.28 3.99
C SER A 683 -28.16 -58.03 4.09
N ILE A 684 -29.19 -57.95 3.24
CA ILE A 684 -30.27 -56.97 3.32
C ILE A 684 -31.59 -57.72 3.32
N GLU A 685 -32.38 -57.49 4.35
CA GLU A 685 -33.65 -58.17 4.60
C GLU A 685 -34.73 -57.11 4.83
N VAL A 686 -35.94 -57.34 4.31
CA VAL A 686 -37.05 -56.39 4.38
C VAL A 686 -38.29 -57.12 4.88
N VAL A 687 -39.11 -56.43 5.68
CA VAL A 687 -40.36 -56.98 6.20
C VAL A 687 -41.37 -57.10 5.07
N ASP A 688 -41.90 -58.31 4.87
CA ASP A 688 -43.01 -58.55 3.97
C ASP A 688 -44.30 -57.97 4.60
N PRO A 689 -45.00 -57.03 3.93
CA PRO A 689 -46.16 -56.36 4.51
C PRO A 689 -47.40 -57.26 4.66
N THR A 690 -47.44 -58.40 3.96
CA THR A 690 -48.54 -59.38 4.05
C THR A 690 -48.33 -60.40 5.15
N THR A 691 -47.10 -60.88 5.36
CA THR A 691 -46.80 -61.91 6.36
C THR A 691 -46.23 -61.33 7.67
N GLY A 692 -45.72 -60.10 7.63
CA GLY A 692 -45.01 -59.46 8.74
C GLY A 692 -43.62 -60.05 9.01
N GLN A 693 -43.11 -60.91 8.14
CA GLN A 693 -41.84 -61.63 8.32
C GLN A 693 -40.70 -60.99 7.55
N LEU A 694 -39.48 -61.14 8.06
CA LEU A 694 -38.27 -60.74 7.34
C LEU A 694 -38.08 -61.63 6.11
N THR A 695 -37.92 -60.99 4.96
CA THR A 695 -37.64 -61.64 3.69
C THR A 695 -36.29 -61.16 3.18
N PRO A 696 -35.32 -62.08 2.96
CA PRO A 696 -34.02 -61.70 2.43
C PRO A 696 -34.14 -61.24 0.96
N LEU A 697 -33.61 -60.05 0.67
CA LEU A 697 -33.60 -59.49 -0.67
C LEU A 697 -32.26 -59.74 -1.38
N THR A 698 -31.15 -59.64 -0.64
CA THR A 698 -29.81 -59.94 -1.15
C THR A 698 -28.90 -60.38 -0.01
N ALA A 699 -27.96 -61.27 -0.33
CA ALA A 699 -26.86 -61.64 0.53
C ALA A 699 -25.58 -61.83 -0.29
N ARG A 700 -24.44 -61.56 0.34
CA ARG A 700 -23.08 -61.73 -0.18
C ARG A 700 -22.21 -62.30 0.94
N GLY A 701 -21.23 -63.11 0.57
CA GLY A 701 -20.30 -63.69 1.52
C GLY A 701 -20.23 -65.20 1.51
N ILE A 702 -19.53 -65.74 2.50
CA ILE A 702 -19.26 -67.17 2.68
C ILE A 702 -20.55 -67.97 2.94
N ASP A 703 -21.51 -67.36 3.64
CA ASP A 703 -22.79 -67.96 4.05
C ASP A 703 -24.00 -67.34 3.32
N ALA A 704 -23.79 -66.72 2.17
CA ALA A 704 -24.86 -66.05 1.42
C ALA A 704 -26.09 -66.94 1.16
N GLU A 705 -25.90 -68.24 0.91
CA GLU A 705 -27.01 -69.20 0.72
C GLU A 705 -27.87 -69.39 1.98
N GLN A 706 -27.28 -69.26 3.17
CA GLN A 706 -27.98 -69.38 4.46
C GLN A 706 -28.76 -68.09 4.75
N PHE A 707 -28.13 -66.94 4.55
CA PHE A 707 -28.79 -65.63 4.68
C PHE A 707 -29.94 -65.41 3.68
N MET A 708 -30.01 -66.20 2.61
CA MET A 708 -31.12 -66.16 1.64
C MET A 708 -32.29 -67.11 1.99
N GLN A 709 -32.20 -67.90 3.06
CA GLN A 709 -33.31 -68.75 3.50
C GLN A 709 -34.47 -67.92 4.06
N PRO A 710 -35.74 -68.30 3.82
CA PRO A 710 -36.88 -67.61 4.42
C PRO A 710 -36.88 -67.79 5.95
N TRP A 711 -37.25 -66.73 6.68
CA TRP A 711 -37.46 -66.79 8.11
C TRP A 711 -38.67 -67.66 8.46
N GLU A 712 -38.60 -68.40 9.57
CA GLU A 712 -39.75 -69.17 10.06
C GLU A 712 -40.74 -68.27 10.82
N PRO A 713 -42.06 -68.58 10.78
CA PRO A 713 -43.05 -67.81 11.53
C PRO A 713 -42.77 -67.81 13.04
N GLY A 714 -42.50 -66.63 13.61
CA GLY A 714 -42.24 -66.45 15.05
C GLY A 714 -40.76 -66.60 15.45
N GLU A 715 -39.86 -66.72 14.49
CA GLU A 715 -38.42 -66.69 14.71
C GLU A 715 -37.96 -65.31 15.21
N THR A 716 -37.06 -65.28 16.20
CA THR A 716 -36.59 -64.05 16.86
C THR A 716 -35.06 -64.02 16.92
N GLY A 717 -34.43 -62.90 16.60
CA GLY A 717 -32.98 -62.70 16.69
C GLY A 717 -32.54 -61.23 16.74
N VAL A 718 -31.26 -60.95 16.48
CA VAL A 718 -30.72 -59.57 16.46
C VAL A 718 -31.44 -58.71 15.41
N ALA A 719 -31.70 -59.27 14.23
CA ALA A 719 -32.44 -58.60 13.15
C ALA A 719 -33.84 -58.17 13.59
N THR A 720 -34.61 -59.07 14.22
CA THR A 720 -35.97 -58.74 14.71
C THR A 720 -35.92 -57.76 15.89
N TRP A 721 -34.90 -57.84 16.76
CA TRP A 721 -34.70 -56.87 17.84
C TRP A 721 -34.44 -55.46 17.28
N VAL A 722 -33.59 -55.33 16.26
CA VAL A 722 -33.29 -54.05 15.60
C VAL A 722 -34.54 -53.48 14.90
N LEU A 723 -35.37 -54.34 14.29
CA LEU A 723 -36.66 -53.92 13.74
C LEU A 723 -37.59 -53.35 14.82
N GLU A 724 -37.76 -54.06 15.94
CA GLU A 724 -38.67 -53.68 17.03
C GLU A 724 -38.23 -52.39 17.74
N HIS A 725 -36.94 -52.23 17.99
CA HIS A 725 -36.39 -51.10 18.74
C HIS A 725 -36.02 -49.93 17.82
N ASN A 726 -35.89 -50.19 16.52
CA ASN A 726 -35.45 -49.24 15.52
C ASN A 726 -34.09 -48.62 15.89
N GLU A 727 -33.15 -49.39 16.43
CA GLU A 727 -31.83 -48.92 16.86
C GLU A 727 -30.72 -49.76 16.24
N PRO A 728 -29.66 -49.14 15.68
CA PRO A 728 -28.52 -49.89 15.15
C PRO A 728 -27.71 -50.50 16.29
N ILE A 729 -27.20 -51.71 16.10
CA ILE A 729 -26.40 -52.42 17.09
C ILE A 729 -25.09 -52.93 16.49
N SER A 730 -24.06 -52.92 17.33
CA SER A 730 -22.75 -53.51 17.07
C SER A 730 -22.47 -54.52 18.18
N ILE A 731 -22.18 -55.76 17.79
CA ILE A 731 -21.89 -56.88 18.68
C ILE A 731 -20.44 -57.29 18.41
N GLU A 732 -19.58 -57.17 19.42
CA GLU A 732 -18.15 -57.46 19.31
C GLU A 732 -17.83 -58.96 19.36
N ASP A 733 -18.62 -59.76 20.10
CA ASP A 733 -18.51 -61.22 20.19
C ASP A 733 -19.91 -61.84 20.19
N GLU A 734 -20.28 -62.44 19.07
CA GLU A 734 -21.59 -63.05 18.85
C GLU A 734 -21.95 -64.14 19.87
N ARG A 735 -20.97 -64.82 20.48
CA ARG A 735 -21.23 -65.86 21.48
C ARG A 735 -21.78 -65.31 22.79
N ASN A 736 -21.50 -64.04 23.07
CA ASN A 736 -21.90 -63.39 24.32
C ASN A 736 -23.27 -62.73 24.22
N ASP A 737 -23.87 -62.68 23.02
CA ASP A 737 -25.19 -62.09 22.81
C ASP A 737 -26.25 -63.16 22.56
N VAL A 738 -27.18 -63.28 23.51
CA VAL A 738 -28.26 -64.29 23.51
C VAL A 738 -29.27 -64.10 22.36
N ARG A 739 -29.21 -62.98 21.63
CA ARG A 739 -30.10 -62.68 20.50
C ARG A 739 -29.56 -63.15 19.16
N VAL A 740 -28.30 -63.59 19.08
CA VAL A 740 -27.72 -64.07 17.82
C VAL A 740 -28.42 -65.38 17.42
N ASN A 741 -29.01 -65.38 16.22
CA ASN A 741 -29.64 -66.58 15.67
C ASN A 741 -28.58 -67.57 15.24
N VAL A 742 -28.54 -68.72 15.90
CA VAL A 742 -27.62 -69.80 15.55
C VAL A 742 -28.25 -70.63 14.43
N PHE A 743 -28.17 -70.12 13.19
CA PHE A 743 -28.66 -70.84 12.00
C PHE A 743 -27.79 -72.04 11.62
N ARG A 744 -26.57 -72.16 12.17
CA ARG A 744 -25.63 -73.26 11.90
C ARG A 744 -25.85 -74.43 12.86
N ALA A 745 -25.96 -75.64 12.30
CA ALA A 745 -26.07 -76.90 13.04
C ALA A 745 -24.82 -77.25 13.92
N GLU A 746 -23.75 -76.44 13.87
CA GLU A 746 -22.48 -76.65 14.57
C GLU A 746 -22.07 -75.45 15.45
N GLY A 747 -22.85 -75.16 16.50
CA GLY A 747 -22.38 -74.35 17.63
C GLY A 747 -22.13 -72.85 17.38
N ALA A 748 -21.69 -72.17 18.45
CA ALA A 748 -21.56 -70.71 18.51
C ALA A 748 -20.48 -70.19 17.54
N VAL A 749 -20.83 -69.16 16.77
CA VAL A 749 -19.92 -68.53 15.79
C VAL A 749 -18.96 -67.60 16.53
N ASP A 750 -17.65 -67.77 16.28
CA ASP A 750 -16.65 -66.78 16.67
C ASP A 750 -16.73 -65.65 15.64
N GLY A 751 -17.33 -64.50 15.97
CA GLY A 751 -17.48 -63.39 15.05
C GLY A 751 -18.02 -62.11 15.69
N SER A 752 -17.99 -61.01 14.93
CA SER A 752 -18.63 -59.74 15.26
C SER A 752 -19.70 -59.40 14.23
N LEU A 753 -20.75 -58.72 14.68
CA LEU A 753 -21.96 -58.48 13.92
C LEU A 753 -22.39 -57.01 14.01
N LEU A 754 -22.65 -56.39 12.86
CA LEU A 754 -23.36 -55.11 12.77
C LEU A 754 -24.74 -55.37 12.21
N VAL A 755 -25.77 -54.87 12.89
CA VAL A 755 -27.14 -54.89 12.37
C VAL A 755 -27.72 -53.49 12.49
N VAL A 756 -28.10 -52.92 11.34
CA VAL A 756 -28.61 -51.55 11.26
C VAL A 756 -29.99 -51.52 10.61
N PRO A 757 -30.93 -50.70 11.14
CA PRO A 757 -32.28 -50.65 10.60
C PRO A 757 -32.32 -49.90 9.27
N LEU A 758 -33.10 -50.43 8.33
CA LEU A 758 -33.54 -49.73 7.13
C LEU A 758 -34.86 -49.05 7.45
N ARG A 759 -34.94 -47.73 7.30
CA ARG A 759 -36.01 -46.91 7.88
C ARG A 759 -36.85 -46.18 6.85
N ASP A 760 -38.14 -46.12 7.09
CA ASP A 760 -39.03 -45.17 6.43
C ASP A 760 -39.67 -44.18 7.41
N ARG A 761 -40.73 -43.49 6.99
CA ARG A 761 -41.45 -42.53 7.85
C ARG A 761 -42.20 -43.20 9.00
N SER A 762 -42.46 -44.50 8.91
CA SER A 762 -43.27 -45.28 9.85
C SER A 762 -42.43 -46.14 10.82
N GLY A 763 -41.18 -46.44 10.48
CA GLY A 763 -40.27 -47.17 11.36
C GLY A 763 -39.20 -47.93 10.59
N ALA A 764 -38.62 -48.96 11.23
CA ALA A 764 -37.74 -49.91 10.55
C ALA A 764 -38.58 -50.83 9.63
N ILE A 765 -38.29 -50.79 8.34
CA ILE A 765 -38.93 -51.63 7.30
C ILE A 765 -38.06 -52.83 6.91
N GLY A 766 -36.84 -52.91 7.43
CA GLY A 766 -35.87 -53.95 7.13
C GLY A 766 -34.59 -53.76 7.93
N VAL A 767 -33.61 -54.61 7.67
CA VAL A 767 -32.28 -54.54 8.28
C VAL A 767 -31.20 -54.75 7.24
N LEU A 768 -30.04 -54.15 7.49
CA LEU A 768 -28.78 -54.48 6.84
C LEU A 768 -27.88 -55.10 7.90
N THR A 769 -27.38 -56.29 7.60
CA THR A 769 -26.52 -57.08 8.49
C THR A 769 -25.15 -57.23 7.87
N MET A 770 -24.10 -57.09 8.67
CA MET A 770 -22.73 -57.40 8.29
C MET A 770 -22.06 -58.25 9.37
N GLU A 771 -21.39 -59.31 8.96
CA GLU A 771 -20.71 -60.26 9.83
C GLU A 771 -19.22 -60.32 9.48
N ARG A 772 -18.38 -60.42 10.51
CA ARG A 772 -16.96 -60.69 10.37
C ARG A 772 -16.60 -61.87 11.27
N LEU A 773 -16.17 -62.97 10.67
CA LEU A 773 -15.81 -64.21 11.35
C LEU A 773 -14.40 -64.10 11.93
N GLY A 774 -14.18 -64.75 13.07
CA GLY A 774 -12.92 -64.77 13.82
C GLY A 774 -13.00 -64.02 15.15
N ARG A 775 -12.38 -64.61 16.17
CA ARG A 775 -12.50 -64.20 17.58
C ARG A 775 -11.98 -62.78 17.90
N ASP A 776 -11.08 -62.25 17.08
CA ASP A 776 -10.44 -60.94 17.26
C ASP A 776 -10.84 -59.91 16.19
N ASN A 777 -11.76 -60.29 15.31
CA ASN A 777 -12.13 -59.49 14.14
C ASN A 777 -13.36 -58.62 14.46
N THR A 778 -13.14 -57.49 15.12
CA THR A 778 -14.18 -56.51 15.49
C THR A 778 -14.29 -55.36 14.48
N PHE A 779 -15.46 -54.71 14.42
CA PHE A 779 -15.67 -53.50 13.62
C PHE A 779 -15.25 -52.25 14.39
N ALA A 780 -14.54 -51.34 13.72
CA ALA A 780 -14.18 -50.04 14.28
C ALA A 780 -15.42 -49.11 14.37
N PRO A 781 -15.44 -48.14 15.30
CA PRO A 781 -16.52 -47.17 15.42
C PRO A 781 -16.81 -46.43 14.11
N GLU A 782 -15.77 -46.11 13.34
CA GLU A 782 -15.87 -45.43 12.04
C GLU A 782 -16.53 -46.32 10.98
N GLU A 783 -16.27 -47.64 11.02
CA GLU A 783 -16.94 -48.61 10.14
C GLU A 783 -18.43 -48.69 10.49
N PHE A 784 -18.78 -48.71 11.77
CA PHE A 784 -20.19 -48.73 12.21
C PHE A 784 -20.95 -47.47 11.77
N ASP A 785 -20.34 -46.29 11.85
CA ASP A 785 -20.94 -45.05 11.37
C ASP A 785 -21.11 -45.03 9.84
N LEU A 786 -20.15 -45.60 9.11
CA LEU A 786 -20.26 -45.75 7.66
C LEU A 786 -21.43 -46.67 7.28
N VAL A 787 -21.59 -47.81 7.97
CA VAL A 787 -22.70 -48.75 7.73
C VAL A 787 -24.07 -48.12 7.99
N LYS A 788 -24.21 -47.33 9.07
CA LYS A 788 -25.45 -46.56 9.33
C LYS A 788 -25.78 -45.60 8.19
N LEU A 789 -24.77 -44.92 7.65
CA LEU A 789 -24.96 -43.97 6.55
C LEU A 789 -25.43 -44.69 5.27
N PHE A 790 -24.82 -45.84 4.96
CA PHE A 790 -25.23 -46.68 3.82
C PHE A 790 -26.64 -47.26 3.99
N ALA A 791 -27.00 -47.70 5.19
CA ALA A 791 -28.37 -48.15 5.50
C ALA A 791 -29.40 -47.05 5.25
N GLY A 792 -29.07 -45.79 5.54
CA GLY A 792 -29.88 -44.64 5.14
C GLY A 792 -30.10 -44.55 3.62
N GLN A 793 -29.06 -44.80 2.82
CA GLN A 793 -29.17 -44.78 1.35
C GLN A 793 -29.96 -45.98 0.81
N VAL A 794 -29.76 -47.18 1.36
CA VAL A 794 -30.57 -48.37 1.04
C VAL A 794 -32.04 -48.10 1.32
N SER A 795 -32.34 -47.44 2.45
CA SER A 795 -33.71 -47.08 2.82
C SER A 795 -34.36 -46.16 1.79
N VAL A 796 -33.63 -45.15 1.31
CA VAL A 796 -34.11 -44.23 0.26
C VAL A 796 -34.34 -44.98 -1.06
N ALA A 797 -33.42 -45.87 -1.45
CA ALA A 797 -33.55 -46.67 -2.66
C ALA A 797 -34.78 -47.59 -2.64
N LEU A 798 -35.03 -48.26 -1.51
CA LEU A 798 -36.21 -49.11 -1.31
C LEU A 798 -37.52 -48.31 -1.42
N GLN A 799 -37.57 -47.12 -0.82
CA GLN A 799 -38.73 -46.23 -0.91
C GLN A 799 -38.98 -45.79 -2.35
N ASN A 800 -37.93 -45.37 -3.07
CA ASN A 800 -38.06 -44.94 -4.46
C ASN A 800 -38.57 -46.06 -5.37
N ALA A 801 -38.07 -47.29 -5.19
CA ALA A 801 -38.53 -48.45 -5.96
C ALA A 801 -40.01 -48.78 -5.70
N GLU A 802 -40.47 -48.66 -4.46
CA GLU A 802 -41.87 -48.94 -4.10
C GLU A 802 -42.82 -47.87 -4.65
N VAL A 803 -42.44 -46.59 -4.53
CA VAL A 803 -43.20 -45.47 -5.11
C VAL A 803 -43.28 -45.61 -6.63
N PHE A 804 -42.17 -45.95 -7.29
CA PHE A 804 -42.16 -46.16 -8.74
C PHE A 804 -43.09 -47.31 -9.17
N ARG A 805 -43.06 -48.45 -8.45
CA ARG A 805 -43.97 -49.57 -8.71
C ARG A 805 -45.44 -49.22 -8.50
N ALA A 806 -45.75 -48.42 -7.48
CA ALA A 806 -47.10 -47.95 -7.24
C ALA A 806 -47.60 -47.07 -8.39
N VAL A 807 -46.75 -46.17 -8.89
CA VAL A 807 -47.05 -45.33 -10.06
C VAL A 807 -47.22 -46.18 -11.31
N GLU A 808 -46.35 -47.16 -11.56
CA GLU A 808 -46.43 -48.06 -12.72
C GLU A 808 -47.74 -48.88 -12.69
N ARG A 809 -48.10 -49.44 -11.53
CA ARG A 809 -49.34 -50.22 -11.37
C ARG A 809 -50.57 -49.35 -11.61
N GLN A 810 -50.58 -48.12 -11.08
CA GLN A 810 -51.68 -47.18 -11.29
C GLN A 810 -51.79 -46.74 -12.75
N ALA A 811 -50.67 -46.61 -13.46
CA ALA A 811 -50.67 -46.25 -14.89
C ALA A 811 -51.21 -47.37 -15.79
N ARG A 812 -51.06 -48.64 -15.38
CA ARG A 812 -51.37 -49.82 -16.22
C ARG A 812 -52.72 -50.48 -15.93
N THR A 813 -53.35 -50.21 -14.79
CA THR A 813 -54.58 -50.90 -14.35
C THR A 813 -55.79 -49.97 -14.29
N ASP A 814 -56.99 -50.53 -14.40
CA ASP A 814 -58.27 -49.85 -14.17
C ASP A 814 -58.57 -49.79 -12.66
N ALA A 815 -58.83 -48.59 -12.15
CA ALA A 815 -59.01 -48.36 -10.72
C ALA A 815 -60.25 -49.04 -10.12
N LEU A 816 -61.23 -49.40 -10.93
CA LEU A 816 -62.46 -50.03 -10.44
C LEU A 816 -62.32 -51.56 -10.38
N THR A 817 -61.84 -52.18 -11.46
CA THR A 817 -61.83 -53.66 -11.58
C THR A 817 -60.47 -54.30 -11.29
N GLY A 818 -59.39 -53.52 -11.21
CA GLY A 818 -58.02 -54.04 -11.03
C GLY A 818 -57.44 -54.74 -12.26
N LEU A 819 -58.20 -54.83 -13.36
CA LEU A 819 -57.75 -55.37 -14.64
C LEU A 819 -56.80 -54.38 -15.34
N LEU A 820 -56.15 -54.80 -16.42
CA LEU A 820 -55.38 -53.88 -17.25
C LEU A 820 -56.31 -52.85 -17.91
N ASN A 821 -55.86 -51.61 -18.04
CA ASN A 821 -56.67 -50.53 -18.62
C ASN A 821 -56.58 -50.49 -20.15
N HIS A 822 -57.44 -49.67 -20.76
CA HIS A 822 -57.49 -49.45 -22.20
C HIS A 822 -56.14 -49.03 -22.82
N GLY A 823 -55.41 -48.10 -22.21
CA GLY A 823 -54.11 -47.67 -22.75
C GLY A 823 -53.07 -48.79 -22.76
N THR A 824 -53.12 -49.68 -21.78
CA THR A 824 -52.26 -50.88 -21.74
C THR A 824 -52.67 -51.89 -22.81
N PHE A 825 -53.97 -52.03 -23.08
CA PHE A 825 -54.47 -52.90 -24.15
C PHE A 825 -53.93 -52.50 -25.53
N GLU A 826 -53.97 -51.22 -25.88
CA GLU A 826 -53.50 -50.75 -27.18
C GLU A 826 -52.02 -51.09 -27.40
N ALA A 827 -51.18 -50.79 -26.40
CA ALA A 827 -49.75 -51.10 -26.44
C ALA A 827 -49.48 -52.62 -26.56
N GLU A 828 -50.23 -53.44 -25.83
CA GLU A 828 -50.08 -54.90 -25.84
C GLU A 828 -50.54 -55.55 -27.15
N LEU A 829 -51.62 -55.02 -27.74
CA LEU A 829 -52.12 -55.47 -29.04
C LEU A 829 -51.14 -55.10 -30.16
N GLU A 830 -50.63 -53.86 -30.18
CA GLU A 830 -49.62 -53.42 -31.15
C GLU A 830 -48.34 -54.26 -31.04
N ARG A 831 -47.88 -54.52 -29.81
CA ARG A 831 -46.72 -55.38 -29.55
C ARG A 831 -46.94 -56.80 -30.05
N SER A 832 -48.10 -57.40 -29.76
CA SER A 832 -48.41 -58.77 -30.17
C SER A 832 -48.48 -58.94 -31.69
N VAL A 833 -48.98 -57.92 -32.41
CA VAL A 833 -48.95 -57.89 -33.88
C VAL A 833 -47.52 -57.72 -34.41
N HIS A 834 -46.71 -56.88 -33.77
CA HIS A 834 -45.30 -56.69 -34.14
C HIS A 834 -44.47 -57.97 -33.97
N ASP A 835 -44.68 -58.69 -32.86
CA ASP A 835 -44.00 -59.96 -32.55
C ASP A 835 -44.37 -61.08 -33.55
N GLY A 836 -45.49 -60.93 -34.27
CA GLY A 836 -45.91 -61.80 -35.37
C GLY A 836 -46.41 -63.18 -34.95
N ALA A 837 -46.51 -63.47 -33.64
CA ALA A 837 -47.02 -64.74 -33.12
C ALA A 837 -48.56 -64.81 -33.23
N PRO A 838 -49.16 -65.98 -33.52
CA PRO A 838 -50.61 -66.13 -33.54
C PRO A 838 -51.23 -65.83 -32.18
N PHE A 839 -52.34 -65.09 -32.16
CA PHE A 839 -53.11 -64.83 -30.93
C PHE A 839 -54.60 -64.73 -31.21
N GLY A 840 -55.40 -65.00 -30.17
CA GLY A 840 -56.85 -64.77 -30.18
C GLY A 840 -57.20 -63.47 -29.47
N LEU A 841 -58.15 -62.73 -30.01
CA LEU A 841 -58.71 -61.54 -29.39
C LEU A 841 -60.21 -61.76 -29.13
N ILE A 842 -60.65 -61.47 -27.91
CA ILE A 842 -62.05 -61.56 -27.51
C ILE A 842 -62.51 -60.17 -27.10
N MET A 843 -63.55 -59.65 -27.76
CA MET A 843 -64.28 -58.46 -27.35
C MET A 843 -65.57 -58.89 -26.64
N LEU A 844 -65.72 -58.51 -25.38
CA LEU A 844 -66.86 -58.85 -24.53
C LEU A 844 -67.58 -57.56 -24.11
N ASP A 845 -68.89 -57.54 -24.25
CA ASP A 845 -69.73 -56.45 -23.75
C ASP A 845 -70.89 -56.98 -22.92
N LEU A 846 -71.21 -56.28 -21.84
CA LEU A 846 -72.29 -56.65 -20.93
C LEU A 846 -73.66 -56.19 -21.44
N ASP A 847 -74.50 -57.18 -21.71
CA ASP A 847 -75.85 -56.99 -22.20
C ASP A 847 -76.72 -56.22 -21.19
N ASP A 848 -77.35 -55.15 -21.68
CA ASP A 848 -78.31 -54.33 -20.93
C ASP A 848 -77.77 -53.78 -19.60
N PHE A 849 -76.44 -53.65 -19.43
CA PHE A 849 -75.81 -53.13 -18.21
C PHE A 849 -76.29 -51.72 -17.83
N ARG A 850 -76.60 -50.88 -18.83
CA ARG A 850 -77.22 -49.57 -18.61
C ARG A 850 -78.55 -49.65 -17.83
N VAL A 851 -79.33 -50.73 -18.01
CA VAL A 851 -80.56 -50.96 -17.25
C VAL A 851 -80.25 -51.21 -15.77
N VAL A 852 -79.18 -51.93 -15.47
CA VAL A 852 -78.70 -52.15 -14.09
C VAL A 852 -78.34 -50.82 -13.43
N ASN A 853 -77.54 -50.00 -14.11
CA ASN A 853 -77.17 -48.67 -13.59
C ASN A 853 -78.40 -47.77 -13.36
N ASN A 854 -79.35 -47.76 -14.30
CA ASN A 854 -80.55 -46.93 -14.20
C ASN A 854 -81.54 -47.42 -13.12
N THR A 855 -81.54 -48.72 -12.81
CA THR A 855 -82.51 -49.33 -11.88
C THR A 855 -81.95 -49.43 -10.46
N MET A 856 -80.65 -49.71 -10.32
CA MET A 856 -80.00 -50.02 -9.03
C MET A 856 -78.98 -48.96 -8.60
N GLY A 857 -78.69 -47.98 -9.46
CA GLY A 857 -77.71 -46.92 -9.22
C GLY A 857 -76.27 -47.32 -9.57
N HIS A 858 -75.44 -46.31 -9.81
CA HIS A 858 -74.05 -46.49 -10.26
C HIS A 858 -73.19 -47.29 -9.27
N GLN A 859 -73.37 -47.12 -7.95
CA GLN A 859 -72.60 -47.89 -6.96
C GLN A 859 -72.85 -49.40 -7.04
N ALA A 860 -74.10 -49.81 -7.33
CA ALA A 860 -74.43 -51.22 -7.53
C ALA A 860 -73.87 -51.75 -8.86
N GLY A 861 -73.88 -50.91 -9.90
CA GLY A 861 -73.21 -51.22 -11.18
C GLY A 861 -71.70 -51.40 -11.03
N ASP A 862 -71.04 -50.56 -10.25
CA ASP A 862 -69.62 -50.67 -9.95
C ASP A 862 -69.28 -51.98 -9.22
N GLU A 863 -70.14 -52.43 -8.30
CA GLU A 863 -69.99 -53.73 -7.64
C GLU A 863 -70.18 -54.90 -8.61
N VAL A 864 -71.13 -54.78 -9.55
CA VAL A 864 -71.30 -55.77 -10.62
C VAL A 864 -70.06 -55.83 -11.51
N LEU A 865 -69.47 -54.68 -11.89
CA LEU A 865 -68.25 -54.63 -12.70
C LEU A 865 -67.04 -55.24 -11.99
N ARG A 866 -66.85 -55.00 -10.68
CA ARG A 866 -65.79 -55.66 -9.89
C ARG A 866 -65.92 -57.17 -9.92
N ARG A 867 -67.12 -57.67 -9.61
CA ARG A 867 -67.38 -59.12 -9.60
C ARG A 867 -67.22 -59.74 -10.99
N ILE A 868 -67.59 -59.03 -12.05
CA ILE A 868 -67.36 -59.48 -13.42
C ILE A 868 -65.87 -59.55 -13.72
N GLY A 869 -65.08 -58.55 -13.30
CA GLY A 869 -63.62 -58.61 -13.40
C GLY A 869 -63.06 -59.88 -12.76
N ASP A 870 -63.42 -60.17 -11.51
CA ASP A 870 -62.97 -61.37 -10.79
C ASP A 870 -63.37 -62.67 -11.50
N VAL A 871 -64.59 -62.74 -12.01
CA VAL A 871 -65.11 -63.92 -12.72
C VAL A 871 -64.40 -64.12 -14.06
N LEU A 872 -64.09 -63.04 -14.78
CA LEU A 872 -63.39 -63.07 -16.05
C LEU A 872 -61.90 -63.45 -15.88
N VAL A 873 -61.24 -63.01 -14.81
CA VAL A 873 -59.85 -63.45 -14.47
C VAL A 873 -59.81 -64.97 -14.32
N ASN A 874 -60.78 -65.55 -13.60
CA ASN A 874 -60.88 -67.00 -13.40
C ASN A 874 -61.30 -67.75 -14.68
N ALA A 875 -61.88 -67.06 -15.66
CA ALA A 875 -62.18 -67.63 -16.97
C ALA A 875 -60.96 -67.65 -17.91
N GLY A 876 -59.89 -66.89 -17.64
CA GLY A 876 -58.64 -66.92 -18.38
C GLY A 876 -57.64 -67.97 -17.84
N ARG A 877 -56.54 -68.16 -18.57
CA ARG A 877 -55.30 -68.79 -18.08
C ARG A 877 -54.37 -67.71 -17.53
N GLU A 878 -53.35 -68.11 -16.76
CA GLU A 878 -52.33 -67.20 -16.25
C GLU A 878 -51.58 -66.42 -17.37
N SER A 879 -51.49 -67.01 -18.56
CA SER A 879 -50.89 -66.40 -19.75
C SER A 879 -51.80 -65.40 -20.49
N ASP A 880 -53.09 -65.37 -20.17
CA ASP A 880 -54.08 -64.58 -20.88
C ASP A 880 -54.14 -63.18 -20.28
N LEU A 881 -54.13 -62.14 -21.12
CA LEU A 881 -54.20 -60.75 -20.68
C LEU A 881 -55.64 -60.27 -20.75
N LEU A 882 -56.14 -59.78 -19.62
CA LEU A 882 -57.51 -59.31 -19.47
C LEU A 882 -57.55 -57.81 -19.20
N PHE A 883 -58.33 -57.10 -20.00
CA PHE A 883 -58.41 -55.65 -20.00
C PHE A 883 -59.85 -55.20 -19.78
N ARG A 884 -60.03 -54.06 -19.12
CA ARG A 884 -61.25 -53.27 -19.20
C ARG A 884 -61.07 -52.22 -20.30
N TYR A 885 -61.76 -52.42 -21.41
CA TYR A 885 -61.64 -51.59 -22.60
C TYR A 885 -62.51 -50.34 -22.53
N GLY A 886 -63.70 -50.47 -21.94
CA GLY A 886 -64.69 -49.40 -21.81
C GLY A 886 -65.48 -49.45 -20.51
N GLY A 887 -66.61 -48.76 -20.46
CA GLY A 887 -67.47 -48.71 -19.27
C GLY A 887 -67.96 -50.09 -18.83
N ASP A 888 -68.45 -50.87 -19.79
CA ASP A 888 -69.03 -52.21 -19.66
C ASP A 888 -68.43 -53.22 -20.67
N GLU A 889 -67.29 -52.85 -21.27
CA GLU A 889 -66.58 -53.63 -22.28
C GLU A 889 -65.26 -54.17 -21.73
N PHE A 890 -64.99 -55.45 -21.99
CA PHE A 890 -63.81 -56.18 -21.56
C PHE A 890 -63.15 -56.86 -22.75
N VAL A 891 -61.83 -56.96 -22.72
CA VAL A 891 -61.06 -57.59 -23.81
C VAL A 891 -60.14 -58.65 -23.25
N PHE A 892 -60.10 -59.82 -23.90
CA PHE A 892 -59.03 -60.79 -23.69
C PHE A 892 -58.09 -60.77 -24.89
N LEU A 893 -56.79 -60.71 -24.60
CA LEU A 893 -55.73 -61.03 -25.55
C LEU A 893 -55.14 -62.37 -25.14
N LEU A 894 -55.21 -63.36 -26.04
CA LEU A 894 -54.88 -64.75 -25.80
C LEU A 894 -53.65 -65.14 -26.62
N PRO A 895 -52.42 -65.04 -26.07
CA PRO A 895 -51.21 -65.41 -26.78
C PRO A 895 -51.24 -66.86 -27.25
N ASN A 896 -50.68 -67.15 -28.43
CA ASN A 896 -50.53 -68.50 -28.99
C ASN A 896 -51.84 -69.30 -29.04
N THR A 897 -52.96 -68.62 -29.27
CA THR A 897 -54.30 -69.22 -29.24
C THR A 897 -55.01 -69.04 -30.58
N GLU A 898 -55.36 -70.15 -31.22
CA GLU A 898 -56.13 -70.17 -32.47
C GLU A 898 -57.64 -70.06 -32.22
N GLN A 899 -58.43 -69.95 -33.29
CA GLN A 899 -59.86 -69.62 -33.24
C GLN A 899 -60.69 -70.58 -32.36
N LEU A 900 -60.42 -71.88 -32.43
CA LEU A 900 -61.08 -72.90 -31.60
C LEU A 900 -60.79 -72.71 -30.10
N GLY A 901 -59.56 -72.33 -29.76
CA GLY A 901 -59.15 -72.03 -28.38
C GLY A 901 -59.78 -70.74 -27.88
N ALA A 902 -59.77 -69.68 -28.71
CA ALA A 902 -60.42 -68.42 -28.39
C ALA A 902 -61.94 -68.60 -28.17
N LEU A 903 -62.59 -69.43 -28.98
CA LEU A 903 -64.00 -69.78 -28.82
C LEU A 903 -64.28 -70.47 -27.48
N GLN A 904 -63.41 -71.39 -27.05
CA GLN A 904 -63.55 -72.07 -25.75
C GLN A 904 -63.42 -71.11 -24.57
N VAL A 905 -62.46 -70.18 -24.63
CA VAL A 905 -62.29 -69.14 -23.59
C VAL A 905 -63.49 -68.20 -23.58
N ALA A 906 -63.97 -67.78 -24.76
CA ALA A 906 -65.15 -66.93 -24.92
C ALA A 906 -66.42 -67.59 -24.34
N GLU A 907 -66.67 -68.86 -24.64
CA GLU A 907 -67.83 -69.58 -24.08
C GLU A 907 -67.71 -69.78 -22.56
N ARG A 908 -66.49 -70.01 -22.06
CA ARG A 908 -66.25 -70.09 -20.61
C ARG A 908 -66.53 -68.76 -19.93
N ALA A 909 -66.05 -67.65 -20.50
CA ALA A 909 -66.31 -66.30 -20.01
C ALA A 909 -67.82 -65.99 -20.02
N ARG A 910 -68.52 -66.28 -21.14
CA ARG A 910 -69.98 -66.11 -21.25
C ARG A 910 -70.74 -66.90 -20.19
N ALA A 911 -70.42 -68.18 -20.04
CA ALA A 911 -71.06 -69.05 -19.06
C ALA A 911 -70.78 -68.59 -17.63
N ALA A 912 -69.57 -68.10 -17.35
CA ALA A 912 -69.20 -67.60 -16.03
C ALA A 912 -69.97 -66.32 -15.68
N VAL A 913 -70.10 -65.36 -16.62
CA VAL A 913 -70.93 -64.16 -16.45
C VAL A 913 -72.41 -64.54 -16.24
N LYS A 914 -72.95 -65.47 -17.05
CA LYS A 914 -74.34 -65.93 -16.92
C LYS A 914 -74.62 -66.67 -15.61
N ALA A 915 -73.63 -67.38 -15.06
CA ALA A 915 -73.76 -68.11 -13.80
C ALA A 915 -73.78 -67.18 -12.57
N MET A 916 -73.36 -65.92 -12.72
CA MET A 916 -73.56 -64.92 -11.68
C MET A 916 -75.08 -64.72 -11.49
N ALA A 917 -75.56 -64.75 -10.25
CA ALA A 917 -76.97 -64.52 -9.92
C ALA A 917 -77.38 -63.03 -10.08
N GLY A 918 -77.21 -62.48 -11.28
CA GLY A 918 -77.44 -61.07 -11.62
C GLY A 918 -78.19 -60.88 -12.95
N PRO A 919 -78.62 -59.65 -13.29
CA PRO A 919 -79.48 -59.37 -14.43
C PRO A 919 -78.74 -59.21 -15.77
N VAL A 920 -77.44 -59.52 -15.85
CA VAL A 920 -76.60 -59.24 -17.03
C VAL A 920 -76.15 -60.54 -17.69
N SER A 921 -76.11 -60.53 -19.02
CA SER A 921 -75.43 -61.53 -19.84
C SER A 921 -74.28 -60.86 -20.61
N ALA A 922 -73.54 -61.62 -21.40
CA ALA A 922 -72.45 -61.09 -22.21
C ALA A 922 -72.63 -61.46 -23.68
N SER A 923 -72.45 -60.46 -24.55
CA SER A 923 -72.29 -60.64 -25.98
C SER A 923 -70.82 -60.59 -26.33
N ILE A 924 -70.31 -61.62 -27.01
CA ILE A 924 -68.87 -61.79 -27.21
C ILE A 924 -68.55 -61.96 -28.69
N GLY A 925 -67.56 -61.21 -29.17
CA GLY A 925 -66.96 -61.35 -30.49
C GLY A 925 -65.55 -61.91 -30.39
N ILE A 926 -65.19 -62.82 -31.28
CA ILE A 926 -63.81 -63.35 -31.36
C ILE A 926 -63.19 -63.06 -32.73
N SER A 927 -61.91 -62.72 -32.72
CA SER A 927 -61.04 -62.65 -33.89
C SER A 927 -59.68 -63.26 -33.59
N THR A 928 -58.90 -63.57 -34.62
CA THR A 928 -57.58 -64.17 -34.50
C THR A 928 -56.58 -63.53 -35.44
N PHE A 929 -55.35 -63.35 -34.97
CA PHE A 929 -54.23 -62.90 -35.80
C PHE A 929 -53.41 -64.11 -36.27
N PRO A 930 -53.00 -64.18 -37.55
CA PRO A 930 -53.24 -63.21 -38.63
C PRO A 930 -54.50 -63.47 -39.47
N ALA A 931 -55.35 -64.44 -39.11
CA ALA A 931 -56.43 -64.93 -39.97
C ALA A 931 -57.55 -63.90 -40.23
N ASP A 932 -57.86 -63.07 -39.24
CA ASP A 932 -58.98 -62.10 -39.26
C ASP A 932 -58.51 -60.63 -39.35
N GLY A 933 -57.20 -60.41 -39.57
CA GLY A 933 -56.60 -59.08 -39.71
C GLY A 933 -55.07 -59.13 -39.70
N SER A 934 -54.42 -58.19 -40.39
CA SER A 934 -52.96 -58.06 -40.50
C SER A 934 -52.38 -56.93 -39.64
N THR A 935 -53.24 -56.07 -39.10
CA THR A 935 -52.87 -54.98 -38.19
C THR A 935 -53.71 -55.02 -36.91
N ALA A 936 -53.24 -54.37 -35.84
CA ALA A 936 -53.96 -54.27 -34.57
C ALA A 936 -55.39 -53.73 -34.76
N ALA A 937 -55.54 -52.67 -35.56
CA ALA A 937 -56.83 -52.06 -35.85
C ALA A 937 -57.79 -53.02 -36.61
N GLU A 938 -57.27 -53.81 -37.55
CA GLU A 938 -58.08 -54.79 -38.30
C GLU A 938 -58.56 -55.92 -37.40
N VAL A 939 -57.68 -56.48 -36.56
CA VAL A 939 -58.03 -57.59 -35.65
C VAL A 939 -59.06 -57.13 -34.61
N LEU A 940 -58.88 -55.93 -34.05
CA LEU A 940 -59.83 -55.32 -33.11
C LEU A 940 -61.19 -55.05 -33.77
N LEU A 941 -61.19 -54.44 -34.96
CA LEU A 941 -62.41 -54.18 -35.71
C LEU A 941 -63.18 -55.47 -36.04
N SER A 942 -62.46 -56.56 -36.37
CA SER A 942 -63.08 -57.86 -36.62
C SER A 942 -63.73 -58.44 -35.35
N ALA A 943 -63.10 -58.32 -34.18
CA ALA A 943 -63.69 -58.75 -32.91
C ALA A 943 -64.90 -57.90 -32.52
N ASP A 944 -64.83 -56.58 -32.66
CA ASP A 944 -65.92 -55.65 -32.36
C ASP A 944 -67.15 -55.92 -33.25
N ARG A 945 -66.94 -56.12 -34.56
CA ARG A 945 -68.00 -56.51 -35.50
C ARG A 945 -68.70 -57.80 -35.09
N ALA A 946 -67.92 -58.80 -34.68
CA ALA A 946 -68.47 -60.06 -34.19
C ALA A 946 -69.29 -59.85 -32.91
N CYS A 947 -68.79 -59.04 -31.96
CA CYS A 947 -69.50 -58.70 -30.72
C CYS A 947 -70.83 -57.99 -31.01
N PHE A 948 -70.84 -57.03 -31.94
CA PHE A 948 -72.05 -56.36 -32.39
C PHE A 948 -73.09 -57.32 -32.99
N VAL A 949 -72.65 -58.29 -33.79
CA VAL A 949 -73.52 -59.33 -34.35
C VAL A 949 -74.09 -60.22 -33.24
N ALA A 950 -73.29 -60.58 -32.23
CA ALA A 950 -73.77 -61.31 -31.06
C ALA A 950 -74.89 -60.55 -30.32
N LYS A 951 -74.72 -59.23 -30.11
CA LYS A 951 -75.74 -58.35 -29.49
C LYS A 951 -77.04 -58.33 -30.28
N ARG A 952 -76.97 -58.16 -31.61
CA ARG A 952 -78.18 -58.06 -32.46
C ARG A 952 -78.88 -59.38 -32.69
N SER A 953 -78.15 -60.49 -32.66
CA SER A 953 -78.72 -61.81 -32.95
C SER A 953 -79.48 -62.43 -31.77
N GLY A 954 -79.64 -61.70 -30.67
CA GLY A 954 -80.42 -62.11 -29.51
C GLY A 954 -79.63 -62.17 -28.19
N ARG A 955 -78.42 -61.57 -28.15
CA ARG A 955 -77.57 -61.46 -26.94
C ARG A 955 -77.16 -62.82 -26.36
N ASP A 956 -76.42 -62.80 -25.24
CA ASP A 956 -75.94 -64.00 -24.50
C ASP A 956 -75.33 -65.08 -25.40
N ARG A 957 -74.39 -64.70 -26.26
CA ARG A 957 -73.75 -65.61 -27.23
C ARG A 957 -72.37 -65.15 -27.65
N VAL A 958 -71.63 -66.08 -28.23
CA VAL A 958 -70.36 -65.82 -28.91
C VAL A 958 -70.60 -65.80 -30.42
N ALA A 959 -69.95 -64.87 -31.12
CA ALA A 959 -69.89 -64.83 -32.58
C ALA A 959 -68.44 -64.72 -33.05
N THR A 960 -68.15 -65.31 -34.19
CA THR A 960 -66.84 -65.31 -34.85
C THR A 960 -66.70 -64.17 -35.85
N ALA A 961 -65.47 -63.76 -36.17
CA ALA A 961 -65.19 -62.76 -37.20
C ALA A 961 -65.85 -63.08 -38.56
N ALA A 962 -65.93 -64.37 -38.94
CA ALA A 962 -66.59 -64.81 -40.16
C ALA A 962 -68.12 -64.57 -40.15
N GLU A 963 -68.78 -64.80 -39.00
CA GLU A 963 -70.20 -64.49 -38.81
C GLU A 963 -70.42 -62.96 -38.79
N GLY A 964 -69.50 -62.22 -38.17
CA GLY A 964 -69.45 -60.75 -38.20
C GLY A 964 -69.42 -60.18 -39.62
N LEU A 965 -68.57 -60.76 -40.47
CA LEU A 965 -68.41 -60.33 -41.87
C LEU A 965 -69.61 -60.71 -42.76
N SER A 966 -70.21 -61.88 -42.53
CA SER A 966 -71.33 -62.41 -43.33
C SER A 966 -72.63 -61.62 -43.14
N LEU A 967 -72.82 -60.98 -41.99
CA LEU A 967 -74.00 -60.17 -41.64
C LEU A 967 -73.78 -58.66 -41.81
N ALA A 968 -72.52 -58.21 -41.95
CA ALA A 968 -72.18 -56.81 -42.20
C ALA A 968 -72.62 -56.30 -43.59
N THR A 969 -72.91 -57.20 -44.55
CA THR A 969 -73.49 -56.85 -45.85
C THR A 969 -74.95 -56.40 -45.77
N GLU A 970 -75.65 -56.66 -44.65
CA GLU A 970 -77.04 -56.23 -44.42
C GLU A 970 -77.14 -54.92 -43.61
N PHE A 971 -76.06 -54.46 -42.98
CA PHE A 971 -76.08 -53.29 -42.10
C PHE A 971 -74.82 -52.41 -42.23
N SER A 972 -75.01 -51.12 -42.53
CA SER A 972 -73.90 -50.14 -42.55
C SER A 972 -73.45 -49.84 -41.11
N LEU A 973 -72.26 -50.35 -40.74
CA LEU A 973 -71.60 -50.04 -39.48
C LEU A 973 -70.84 -48.72 -39.61
N GLN A 974 -71.09 -47.78 -38.70
CA GLN A 974 -70.24 -46.59 -38.55
C GLN A 974 -68.91 -47.01 -37.92
N ALA A 975 -67.81 -46.41 -38.37
CA ALA A 975 -66.50 -46.57 -37.75
C ALA A 975 -66.56 -46.16 -36.25
N PRO A 976 -65.77 -46.79 -35.37
CA PRO A 976 -65.68 -46.40 -33.97
C PRO A 976 -65.40 -44.89 -33.86
N THR A 977 -66.13 -44.21 -32.99
CA THR A 977 -65.89 -42.79 -32.73
C THR A 977 -64.58 -42.68 -31.95
N PRO A 978 -63.55 -41.98 -32.46
CA PRO A 978 -62.36 -41.71 -31.66
C PRO A 978 -62.77 -40.84 -30.47
N VAL A 979 -62.41 -41.27 -29.26
CA VAL A 979 -62.60 -40.48 -28.05
C VAL A 979 -61.51 -39.42 -28.02
N ASP A 980 -61.90 -38.15 -27.95
CA ASP A 980 -60.99 -37.00 -27.89
C ASP A 980 -59.95 -37.18 -26.78
N SER A 981 -58.68 -37.35 -27.19
CA SER A 981 -57.53 -37.32 -26.29
C SER A 981 -57.10 -35.87 -26.04
N GLU A 982 -57.86 -35.15 -25.21
CA GLU A 982 -57.43 -33.89 -24.61
C GLU A 982 -57.62 -33.92 -23.08
N VAL A 983 -56.63 -34.44 -22.35
CA VAL A 983 -56.34 -34.02 -20.96
C VAL A 983 -54.83 -34.04 -20.70
N VAL A 984 -54.24 -32.84 -20.75
CA VAL A 984 -53.29 -32.23 -19.79
C VAL A 984 -52.39 -33.16 -18.96
N VAL A 985 -51.08 -33.11 -19.24
CA VAL A 985 -49.98 -32.93 -18.24
C VAL A 985 -48.90 -32.13 -18.98
N GLY A 986 -48.49 -30.92 -18.60
CA GLY A 986 -48.24 -30.43 -17.25
C GLY A 986 -46.73 -30.32 -17.11
N ARG A 987 -46.22 -29.07 -17.13
CA ARG A 987 -44.85 -28.72 -16.73
C ARG A 987 -44.57 -29.30 -15.33
N ASP A 988 -43.47 -30.01 -15.19
CA ASP A 988 -42.32 -29.61 -14.36
C ASP A 988 -41.07 -30.40 -14.77
#